data_AF-A0A8C7QTG9-F1
#
_entry.id   AF-A0A8C7QTG9-F1
#
_cell.length_a   1.000
_cell.length_b   1.000
_cell.length_c   1.000
_cell.angle_alpha   90.00
_cell.angle_beta   90.00
_cell.angle_gamma   90.00
#
_symmetry.space_group_name_H-M   'P 1'
#
loop_
_entity.id
_entity.type
_entity.pdbx_description
1 polymer ?
#
loop_
_entity_poly.entity_id
_entity_poly.type
_entity_poly.pdbx_seq_one_letter_code
_entity_poly.pdbx_strand_id
1 'polypeptide(L)'
;TLVPVTFTLVITLLTALYSLLSLVITLLTALYSLLSLVITLLTALYSLLSLQNNGSLGWCQNHKQCAKCLEPCKASWDLKSQCRELCERSFPKKHWECVTSCEFLRSVVAVKQGDCPAPEKASGFAAACVEGCEEDRECSAQKKCCSNGCGHTCQPPKNLYKGAPLKPRKELSFKELRSGQMEVSWSTRFNVSAEPVVYVLQRRWNYGIQPSEDAATQWEGVAQTTEGKARLADIRAGRWYQFRVAAVNVHGTRGFTTPSRHIHTKKDPSRPPAPSELRMSNMTFGPGGRVVSVRLRWSIPSDLDVPVHHYRVSWSWATGSTGALAPPKTKRRKLVNGGQSYVELESLRANRSYSVELQAVSYWGQTPLKSPKASLHFNTRHGMSTTVNEQTSGARPVPVPEGLIPDVLDVGTPFYQDGQLQVRVYWQRSTDPTVARYRVQWVPEYCGHNQTKGVDKIITREGFASLHGLLFSCKYRVNLQPLGTKGRAQAETTFFYTPSCATIRAKSPKHISCPGQEGAPPPKVLSKAENLTASFMAHKGNVTAVFTWEVSTPLPPQQLHGFQVTWAEVTSASRHNNLPNSLISQSQILPPERNVLVVSGLQLATLYRLEIQLIGAGGEGPATTKTFCTPTTSPVQQHRPRLRNHHQHQPNIERH
;
A
#
# COMPACT_ATOMS: atom_id res chain seq x y z
N THR A 1 36.57 -10.99 45.77
CA THR A 1 35.17 -11.44 45.65
C THR A 1 34.18 -10.39 45.12
N LEU A 2 34.59 -9.15 44.75
CA LEU A 2 33.66 -8.07 44.34
C LEU A 2 33.59 -7.74 42.83
N VAL A 3 34.47 -8.31 41.99
CA VAL A 3 34.51 -8.06 40.54
C VAL A 3 33.26 -8.57 39.77
N PRO A 4 32.64 -9.73 40.09
CA PRO A 4 31.54 -10.25 39.26
C PRO A 4 30.22 -9.46 39.39
N VAL A 5 30.06 -8.61 40.41
CA VAL A 5 28.80 -7.88 40.68
C VAL A 5 28.68 -6.59 39.85
N THR A 6 29.79 -5.99 39.44
CA THR A 6 29.75 -4.77 38.60
C THR A 6 29.45 -5.09 37.14
N PHE A 7 29.93 -6.24 36.65
CA PHE A 7 29.72 -6.71 35.29
C PHE A 7 28.25 -7.08 35.03
N THR A 8 27.59 -7.69 36.02
CA THR A 8 26.17 -8.00 35.95
C THR A 8 25.30 -6.74 35.90
N LEU A 9 25.70 -5.66 36.60
CA LEU A 9 24.96 -4.39 36.56
C LEU A 9 25.03 -3.72 35.17
N VAL A 10 26.16 -3.80 34.45
CA VAL A 10 26.33 -3.30 33.06
C VAL A 10 25.41 -4.03 32.11
N ILE A 11 25.39 -5.35 32.23
CA ILE A 11 24.55 -6.19 31.41
C ILE A 11 23.08 -5.86 31.66
N THR A 12 22.67 -5.69 32.92
CA THR A 12 21.27 -5.32 33.22
C THR A 12 20.88 -3.95 32.65
N LEU A 13 21.76 -2.96 32.74
CA LEU A 13 21.49 -1.61 32.24
C LEU A 13 21.45 -1.58 30.69
N LEU A 14 22.38 -2.27 30.02
CA LEU A 14 22.35 -2.50 28.57
C LEU A 14 21.06 -3.19 28.11
N THR A 15 20.64 -4.24 28.82
CA THR A 15 19.40 -4.95 28.51
C THR A 15 18.17 -4.07 28.70
N ALA A 16 18.21 -3.12 29.64
CA ALA A 16 17.15 -2.14 29.85
C ALA A 16 17.09 -1.08 28.71
N LEU A 17 18.23 -0.59 28.21
CA LEU A 17 18.21 0.32 27.05
C LEU A 17 17.78 -0.38 25.77
N TYR A 18 18.23 -1.64 25.58
CA TYR A 18 17.86 -2.44 24.41
C TYR A 18 16.36 -2.73 24.37
N SER A 19 15.76 -3.02 25.54
CA SER A 19 14.31 -3.21 25.66
C SER A 19 13.53 -1.90 25.46
N LEU A 20 14.06 -0.74 25.90
CA LEU A 20 13.48 0.58 25.60
C LEU A 20 13.55 0.91 24.09
N LEU A 21 14.68 0.67 23.44
CA LEU A 21 14.84 0.91 22.00
C LEU A 21 13.93 -0.02 21.17
N SER A 22 13.83 -1.29 21.57
CA SER A 22 12.90 -2.27 20.98
C SER A 22 11.44 -1.85 21.15
N LEU A 23 11.09 -1.18 22.24
CA LEU A 23 9.75 -0.64 22.47
C LEU A 23 9.45 0.55 21.52
N VAL A 24 10.44 1.42 21.27
CA VAL A 24 10.28 2.55 20.35
C VAL A 24 10.14 2.06 18.90
N ILE A 25 10.93 1.05 18.49
CA ILE A 25 10.86 0.47 17.14
C ILE A 25 9.50 -0.23 16.91
N THR A 26 9.00 -0.98 17.90
CA THR A 26 7.67 -1.63 17.82
C THR A 26 6.52 -0.62 17.78
N LEU A 27 6.65 0.53 18.45
CA LEU A 27 5.70 1.65 18.33
C LEU A 27 5.70 2.27 16.92
N LEU A 28 6.88 2.47 16.31
CA LEU A 28 7.00 3.03 14.97
C LEU A 28 6.47 2.08 13.88
N THR A 29 6.71 0.77 14.00
CA THR A 29 6.18 -0.24 13.07
C THR A 29 4.67 -0.40 13.19
N ALA A 30 4.12 -0.28 14.41
CA ALA A 30 2.67 -0.23 14.63
C ALA A 30 2.04 1.02 14.00
N LEU A 31 2.69 2.19 14.10
CA LEU A 31 2.22 3.43 13.48
C LEU A 31 2.24 3.35 11.94
N TYR A 32 3.28 2.74 11.36
CA TYR A 32 3.39 2.55 9.91
C TYR A 32 2.33 1.57 9.37
N SER A 33 2.08 0.47 10.07
CA SER A 33 1.06 -0.51 9.69
C SER A 33 -0.36 0.07 9.83
N LEU A 34 -0.63 0.90 10.83
CA LEU A 34 -1.86 1.69 10.94
C LEU A 34 -2.02 2.67 9.77
N LEU A 35 -0.96 3.41 9.40
CA LEU A 35 -1.00 4.33 8.27
C LEU A 35 -1.27 3.57 6.95
N SER A 36 -0.64 2.41 6.75
CA SER A 36 -0.88 1.54 5.59
C SER A 36 -2.32 1.02 5.54
N LEU A 37 -2.88 0.64 6.69
CA LEU A 37 -4.27 0.18 6.81
C LEU A 37 -5.25 1.31 6.50
N VAL A 38 -4.98 2.52 6.98
CA VAL A 38 -5.78 3.72 6.68
C VAL A 38 -5.71 4.06 5.20
N ILE A 39 -4.54 3.98 4.56
CA ILE A 39 -4.40 4.19 3.11
C ILE A 39 -5.18 3.13 2.33
N THR A 40 -5.09 1.85 2.72
CA THR A 40 -5.86 0.78 2.06
C THR A 40 -7.37 0.96 2.26
N LEU A 41 -7.82 1.33 3.46
CA LEU A 41 -9.23 1.65 3.72
C LEU A 41 -9.70 2.86 2.91
N LEU A 42 -8.88 3.92 2.81
CA LEU A 42 -9.20 5.10 2.00
C LEU A 42 -9.26 4.76 0.51
N THR A 43 -8.37 3.91 0.00
CA THR A 43 -8.44 3.42 -1.39
C THR A 43 -9.66 2.53 -1.63
N ALA A 44 -10.02 1.67 -0.67
CA ALA A 44 -11.22 0.83 -0.73
C ALA A 44 -12.50 1.67 -0.68
N LEU A 45 -12.56 2.66 0.21
CA LEU A 45 -13.64 3.64 0.29
C LEU A 45 -13.74 4.45 -1.00
N TYR A 46 -12.63 4.92 -1.58
CA TYR A 46 -12.62 5.61 -2.87
C TYR A 46 -13.17 4.71 -3.99
N SER A 47 -12.81 3.42 -4.01
CA SER A 47 -13.37 2.45 -4.97
C SER A 47 -14.85 2.13 -4.72
N LEU A 48 -15.31 2.10 -3.47
CA LEU A 48 -16.72 1.90 -3.09
C LEU A 48 -17.57 3.16 -3.37
N LEU A 49 -17.01 4.35 -3.19
CA LEU A 49 -17.62 5.63 -3.58
C LEU A 49 -17.68 5.76 -5.12
N SER A 50 -16.72 5.18 -5.84
CA SER A 50 -16.76 5.04 -7.30
C SER A 50 -17.83 4.05 -7.78
N LEU A 51 -18.20 3.06 -6.94
CA LEU A 51 -19.18 2.02 -7.26
C LEU A 51 -20.62 2.51 -7.40
N GLN A 52 -20.95 3.74 -6.99
CA GLN A 52 -22.32 4.28 -7.14
C GLN A 52 -22.71 4.66 -8.58
N ASN A 53 -21.83 4.49 -9.58
CA ASN A 53 -22.10 4.93 -10.96
C ASN A 53 -22.18 3.84 -12.04
N ASN A 54 -21.83 2.58 -11.76
CA ASN A 54 -21.49 1.64 -12.82
C ASN A 54 -22.47 0.46 -12.89
N GLY A 55 -23.70 0.68 -13.40
CA GLY A 55 -24.74 -0.36 -13.58
C GLY A 55 -24.27 -1.73 -14.12
N SER A 56 -24.44 -2.01 -15.42
CA SER A 56 -24.05 -3.31 -16.01
C SER A 56 -22.53 -3.54 -16.07
N LEU A 57 -21.76 -2.45 -16.23
CA LEU A 57 -20.29 -2.51 -16.30
C LEU A 57 -19.66 -2.85 -14.93
N GLY A 58 -20.17 -2.29 -13.84
CA GLY A 58 -19.71 -2.61 -12.49
C GLY A 58 -20.12 -4.02 -12.07
N TRP A 59 -21.29 -4.50 -12.52
CA TRP A 59 -21.62 -5.92 -12.41
C TRP A 59 -20.60 -6.80 -13.14
N CYS A 60 -20.26 -6.46 -14.39
CA CYS A 60 -19.30 -7.23 -15.19
C CYS A 60 -17.91 -7.27 -14.54
N GLN A 61 -17.42 -6.14 -14.00
CA GLN A 61 -16.16 -6.06 -13.27
C GLN A 61 -16.11 -6.99 -12.04
N ASN A 62 -17.25 -7.16 -11.35
CA ASN A 62 -17.36 -8.02 -10.17
C ASN A 62 -17.66 -9.49 -10.52
N HIS A 63 -18.06 -9.77 -11.77
CA HIS A 63 -18.38 -11.12 -12.23
C HIS A 63 -17.15 -11.86 -12.76
N LYS A 64 -16.83 -13.01 -12.15
CA LYS A 64 -15.58 -13.77 -12.42
C LYS A 64 -15.29 -14.09 -13.89
N GLN A 65 -16.31 -14.30 -14.73
CA GLN A 65 -16.12 -14.57 -16.16
C GLN A 65 -16.17 -13.30 -17.01
N CYS A 66 -17.02 -12.33 -16.64
CA CYS A 66 -17.22 -11.12 -17.45
C CYS A 66 -16.02 -10.17 -17.28
N ALA A 67 -15.45 -10.11 -16.07
CA ALA A 67 -14.27 -9.30 -15.77
C ALA A 67 -13.07 -9.65 -16.66
N LYS A 68 -12.95 -10.91 -17.11
CA LYS A 68 -11.91 -11.35 -18.03
C LYS A 68 -11.97 -10.62 -19.37
N CYS A 69 -13.17 -10.31 -19.86
CA CYS A 69 -13.37 -9.56 -21.10
C CYS A 69 -12.83 -8.13 -21.00
N LEU A 70 -12.71 -7.59 -19.78
CA LEU A 70 -12.31 -6.20 -19.52
C LEU A 70 -10.80 -6.05 -19.30
N GLU A 71 -10.06 -7.13 -19.04
CA GLU A 71 -8.61 -7.06 -18.79
C GLU A 71 -7.83 -6.44 -19.96
N PRO A 72 -8.09 -6.79 -21.24
CA PRO A 72 -7.38 -6.20 -22.38
C PRO A 72 -7.60 -4.68 -22.53
N CYS A 73 -8.68 -4.14 -21.97
CA CYS A 73 -9.01 -2.71 -22.03
C CYS A 73 -8.31 -1.87 -20.95
N LYS A 74 -7.54 -2.48 -20.04
CA LYS A 74 -6.82 -1.75 -18.98
C LYS A 74 -5.61 -1.02 -19.56
N ALA A 75 -5.37 0.20 -19.08
CA ALA A 75 -4.34 1.12 -19.61
C ALA A 75 -2.88 0.58 -19.58
N SER A 76 -2.61 -0.50 -18.86
CA SER A 76 -1.30 -1.14 -18.77
C SER A 76 -1.02 -2.23 -19.81
N TRP A 77 -1.99 -2.57 -20.66
CA TRP A 77 -1.87 -3.66 -21.64
C TRP A 77 -1.56 -3.09 -23.03
N ASP A 78 -0.37 -3.43 -23.57
CA ASP A 78 -0.02 -3.06 -24.94
C ASP A 78 -0.71 -3.99 -25.95
N LEU A 79 -1.69 -3.43 -26.66
CA LEU A 79 -2.49 -4.12 -27.67
C LEU A 79 -1.69 -4.48 -28.94
N LYS A 80 -0.50 -3.89 -29.14
CA LYS A 80 0.25 -4.06 -30.39
C LYS A 80 0.97 -5.40 -30.49
N SER A 81 1.42 -6.03 -29.41
CA SER A 81 2.18 -7.30 -29.53
C SER A 81 1.85 -8.38 -28.51
N GLN A 82 1.58 -8.05 -27.25
CA GLN A 82 1.63 -9.02 -26.14
C GLN A 82 0.27 -9.39 -25.51
N CYS A 83 -0.85 -8.84 -26.00
CA CYS A 83 -2.17 -9.00 -25.38
C CYS A 83 -2.57 -10.48 -25.16
N ARG A 84 -2.34 -11.35 -26.16
CA ARG A 84 -2.64 -12.79 -26.07
C ARG A 84 -1.85 -13.47 -24.94
N GLU A 85 -0.54 -13.27 -24.91
CA GLU A 85 0.35 -13.85 -23.89
C GLU A 85 -0.02 -13.36 -22.48
N LEU A 86 -0.40 -12.09 -22.36
CA LEU A 86 -0.87 -11.52 -21.09
C LEU A 86 -2.20 -12.16 -20.63
N CYS A 87 -3.13 -12.46 -21.55
CA CYS A 87 -4.34 -13.21 -21.22
C CYS A 87 -4.04 -14.62 -20.75
N GLU A 88 -3.14 -15.33 -21.42
CA GLU A 88 -2.72 -16.69 -21.07
C GLU A 88 -2.00 -16.73 -19.71
N ARG A 89 -1.16 -15.73 -19.42
CA ARG A 89 -0.47 -15.57 -18.13
C ARG A 89 -1.43 -15.22 -16.99
N SER A 90 -2.38 -14.33 -17.26
CA SER A 90 -3.33 -13.84 -16.24
C SER A 90 -4.44 -14.85 -15.95
N PHE A 91 -4.79 -15.70 -16.92
CA PHE A 91 -5.84 -16.70 -16.80
C PHE A 91 -5.37 -18.10 -17.28
N PRO A 92 -4.60 -18.84 -16.47
CA PRO A 92 -4.06 -20.15 -16.87
C PRO A 92 -5.09 -21.24 -17.21
N LYS A 93 -6.36 -21.02 -16.85
CA LYS A 93 -7.50 -21.89 -17.18
C LYS A 93 -8.68 -21.02 -17.66
N LYS A 94 -9.31 -21.39 -18.77
CA LYS A 94 -10.45 -20.66 -19.37
C LYS A 94 -10.11 -19.18 -19.65
N HIS A 95 -9.15 -18.91 -20.54
CA HIS A 95 -8.77 -17.55 -20.97
C HIS A 95 -9.48 -17.07 -22.24
N TRP A 96 -10.40 -17.86 -22.79
CA TRP A 96 -11.05 -17.57 -24.08
C TRP A 96 -11.72 -16.21 -24.10
N GLU A 97 -12.42 -15.83 -23.03
CA GLU A 97 -13.08 -14.52 -22.93
C GLU A 97 -12.09 -13.35 -23.04
N CYS A 98 -10.90 -13.49 -22.43
CA CYS A 98 -9.85 -12.48 -22.50
C CYS A 98 -9.20 -12.45 -23.89
N VAL A 99 -8.89 -13.62 -24.46
CA VAL A 99 -8.25 -13.72 -25.78
C VAL A 99 -9.19 -13.18 -26.88
N THR A 100 -10.47 -13.52 -26.85
CA THR A 100 -11.47 -12.96 -27.78
C THR A 100 -11.54 -11.44 -27.67
N SER A 101 -11.52 -10.88 -26.45
CA SER A 101 -11.44 -9.43 -26.26
C SER A 101 -10.14 -8.83 -26.82
N CYS A 102 -8.99 -9.49 -26.66
CA CYS A 102 -7.72 -9.05 -27.26
C CYS A 102 -7.77 -9.05 -28.80
N GLU A 103 -8.31 -10.11 -29.40
CA GLU A 103 -8.48 -10.22 -30.85
C GLU A 103 -9.43 -9.15 -31.38
N PHE A 104 -10.54 -8.90 -30.67
CA PHE A 104 -11.47 -7.82 -30.98
C PHE A 104 -10.80 -6.45 -30.91
N LEU A 105 -10.04 -6.14 -29.86
CA LEU A 105 -9.34 -4.86 -29.76
C LEU A 105 -8.29 -4.69 -30.86
N ARG A 106 -7.57 -5.76 -31.21
CA ARG A 106 -6.65 -5.75 -32.34
C ARG A 106 -7.37 -5.48 -33.66
N SER A 107 -8.52 -6.11 -33.90
CA SER A 107 -9.29 -5.87 -35.12
C SER A 107 -9.83 -4.44 -35.18
N VAL A 108 -10.29 -3.87 -34.06
CA VAL A 108 -10.76 -2.48 -33.97
C VAL A 108 -9.64 -1.46 -34.22
N VAL A 109 -8.40 -1.76 -33.85
CA VAL A 109 -7.23 -0.90 -34.12
C VAL A 109 -6.75 -1.04 -35.57
N ALA A 110 -6.86 -2.23 -36.15
CA ALA A 110 -6.42 -2.51 -37.51
C ALA A 110 -7.42 -2.01 -38.56
N VAL A 111 -8.73 -2.17 -38.33
CA VAL A 111 -9.79 -1.86 -39.29
C VAL A 111 -10.42 -0.50 -38.95
N LYS A 112 -10.36 0.44 -39.91
CA LYS A 112 -11.03 1.73 -39.80
C LYS A 112 -12.52 1.61 -40.07
N GLN A 113 -13.30 2.49 -39.45
CA GLN A 113 -14.75 2.48 -39.53
C GLN A 113 -15.28 2.81 -40.93
N GLY A 114 -16.40 2.17 -41.30
CA GLY A 114 -17.10 2.36 -42.57
C GLY A 114 -16.74 1.31 -43.63
N ASP A 115 -17.48 1.34 -44.73
CA ASP A 115 -17.38 0.35 -45.81
C ASP A 115 -16.50 0.89 -46.95
N CYS A 116 -15.77 0.02 -47.63
CA CYS A 116 -15.11 0.40 -48.88
C CYS A 116 -16.15 0.76 -49.94
N PRO A 117 -15.95 1.84 -50.71
CA PRO A 117 -16.80 2.12 -51.85
C PRO A 117 -16.66 1.02 -52.91
N ALA A 118 -17.75 0.76 -53.66
CA ALA A 118 -17.71 -0.16 -54.78
C ALA A 118 -16.61 0.23 -55.79
N PRO A 119 -15.83 -0.74 -56.32
CA PRO A 119 -14.76 -0.50 -57.29
C PRO A 119 -15.19 0.34 -58.50
N GLU A 120 -16.40 0.12 -59.03
CA GLU A 120 -16.90 0.86 -60.21
C GLU A 120 -17.11 2.37 -59.93
N LYS A 121 -17.13 2.77 -58.66
CA LYS A 121 -17.29 4.16 -58.23
C LYS A 121 -15.96 4.83 -57.88
N ALA A 122 -14.84 4.13 -58.02
CA ALA A 122 -13.52 4.70 -57.84
C ALA A 122 -13.20 5.68 -58.99
N SER A 123 -12.63 6.84 -58.69
CA SER A 123 -12.25 7.84 -59.69
C SER A 123 -10.94 8.53 -59.33
N GLY A 124 -10.25 9.09 -60.33
CA GLY A 124 -8.93 9.71 -60.14
C GLY A 124 -7.90 8.70 -59.60
N PHE A 125 -7.11 9.11 -58.60
CA PHE A 125 -6.11 8.25 -57.97
C PHE A 125 -6.72 7.00 -57.30
N ALA A 126 -7.99 7.05 -56.88
CA ALA A 126 -8.66 5.88 -56.29
C ALA A 126 -8.89 4.75 -57.31
N ALA A 127 -8.94 5.05 -58.61
CA ALA A 127 -9.08 4.06 -59.68
C ALA A 127 -7.74 3.58 -60.25
N ALA A 128 -6.60 4.09 -59.76
CA ALA A 128 -5.29 3.74 -60.27
C ALA A 128 -4.94 2.28 -59.97
N CYS A 129 -4.45 1.55 -60.97
CA CYS A 129 -4.08 0.15 -60.85
C CYS A 129 -2.71 -0.03 -60.16
N VAL A 130 -2.66 0.27 -58.86
CA VAL A 130 -1.44 0.24 -58.05
C VAL A 130 -1.74 -0.39 -56.69
N GLU A 131 -0.74 -1.07 -56.12
CA GLU A 131 -0.77 -1.49 -54.71
C GLU A 131 -0.21 -0.36 -53.85
N GLY A 132 -1.08 0.57 -53.47
CA GLY A 132 -0.73 1.74 -52.68
C GLY A 132 -0.90 1.56 -51.17
N CYS A 133 -1.51 0.45 -50.73
CA CYS A 133 -1.65 0.06 -49.34
C CYS A 133 -1.99 -1.43 -49.24
N GLU A 134 -1.68 -2.07 -48.11
CA GLU A 134 -2.20 -3.41 -47.78
C GLU A 134 -3.24 -3.34 -46.67
N GLU A 135 -3.05 -2.45 -45.69
CA GLU A 135 -3.94 -2.31 -44.56
C GLU A 135 -4.45 -0.88 -44.35
N ASP A 136 -5.62 -0.76 -43.71
CA ASP A 136 -6.22 0.52 -43.35
C ASP A 136 -5.27 1.44 -42.57
N ARG A 137 -4.38 0.89 -41.75
CA ARG A 137 -3.42 1.65 -40.93
C ARG A 137 -2.38 2.45 -41.75
N GLU A 138 -2.08 2.01 -42.98
CA GLU A 138 -1.15 2.70 -43.87
C GLU A 138 -1.77 3.96 -44.47
N CYS A 139 -3.10 4.02 -44.52
CA CYS A 139 -3.82 5.16 -45.03
C CYS A 139 -3.87 6.31 -44.00
N SER A 140 -3.77 7.55 -44.47
CA SER A 140 -3.92 8.74 -43.62
C SER A 140 -5.36 8.93 -43.12
N ALA A 141 -5.53 9.46 -41.90
CA ALA A 141 -6.83 9.84 -41.35
C ALA A 141 -7.86 8.70 -41.38
N GLN A 142 -9.12 8.98 -41.77
CA GLN A 142 -10.20 7.97 -41.82
C GLN A 142 -10.24 7.17 -43.13
N LYS A 143 -9.29 7.35 -44.06
CA LYS A 143 -9.27 6.60 -45.31
C LYS A 143 -8.97 5.11 -45.07
N LYS A 144 -9.67 4.24 -45.77
CA LYS A 144 -9.50 2.79 -45.76
C LYS A 144 -8.66 2.32 -46.94
N CYS A 145 -7.96 1.22 -46.78
CA CYS A 145 -7.32 0.53 -47.88
C CYS A 145 -8.37 -0.30 -48.61
N CYS A 146 -8.71 0.10 -49.83
CA CYS A 146 -9.83 -0.48 -50.57
C CYS A 146 -9.38 -0.97 -51.93
N SER A 147 -9.84 -2.16 -52.30
CA SER A 147 -9.66 -2.67 -53.66
C SER A 147 -10.45 -1.81 -54.64
N ASN A 148 -9.83 -1.49 -55.77
CA ASN A 148 -10.47 -0.82 -56.90
C ASN A 148 -10.66 -1.74 -58.12
N GLY A 149 -10.54 -3.05 -57.93
CA GLY A 149 -10.74 -4.07 -58.97
C GLY A 149 -9.46 -4.60 -59.60
N CYS A 150 -8.33 -3.89 -59.50
CA CYS A 150 -7.03 -4.41 -59.95
C CYS A 150 -5.84 -4.10 -59.02
N GLY A 151 -6.02 -3.22 -58.02
CA GLY A 151 -5.08 -3.03 -56.91
C GLY A 151 -5.79 -2.44 -55.68
N HIS A 152 -5.02 -1.93 -54.71
CA HIS A 152 -5.54 -1.29 -53.50
C HIS A 152 -5.09 0.17 -53.36
N THR A 153 -6.03 1.04 -53.03
CA THR A 153 -5.75 2.46 -52.81
C THR A 153 -6.47 2.98 -51.57
N CYS A 154 -5.92 4.04 -50.97
CA CYS A 154 -6.51 4.69 -49.81
C CYS A 154 -7.72 5.53 -50.18
N GLN A 155 -8.93 5.07 -49.83
CA GLN A 155 -10.20 5.66 -50.23
C GLN A 155 -11.05 6.13 -49.04
N PRO A 156 -11.86 7.19 -49.20
CA PRO A 156 -12.78 7.62 -48.15
C PRO A 156 -13.90 6.58 -47.97
N PRO A 157 -14.18 6.12 -46.73
CA PRO A 157 -15.19 5.11 -46.46
C PRO A 157 -16.63 5.62 -46.63
N LYS A 158 -17.53 4.71 -46.99
CA LYS A 158 -18.99 4.92 -46.97
C LYS A 158 -19.58 4.49 -45.63
N ASN A 159 -20.80 4.95 -45.34
CA ASN A 159 -21.56 4.56 -44.15
C ASN A 159 -20.79 4.74 -42.82
N LEU A 160 -20.00 5.82 -42.73
CA LEU A 160 -19.31 6.18 -41.49
C LEU A 160 -20.30 6.22 -40.33
N TYR A 161 -19.94 5.60 -39.21
CA TYR A 161 -20.78 5.53 -38.01
C TYR A 161 -22.10 4.75 -38.19
N LYS A 162 -22.22 3.85 -39.17
CA LYS A 162 -23.34 2.91 -39.25
C LYS A 162 -23.44 2.11 -37.94
N GLY A 163 -24.63 2.08 -37.36
CA GLY A 163 -24.90 1.41 -36.09
C GLY A 163 -24.36 2.12 -34.84
N ALA A 164 -23.41 3.05 -34.94
CA ALA A 164 -22.91 3.81 -33.78
C ALA A 164 -23.98 4.78 -33.25
N PRO A 165 -24.00 5.08 -31.94
CA PRO A 165 -24.98 5.98 -31.35
C PRO A 165 -24.69 7.44 -31.70
N LEU A 166 -25.74 8.25 -31.80
CA LEU A 166 -25.68 9.71 -31.90
C LEU A 166 -25.04 10.28 -30.63
N LYS A 167 -24.35 11.41 -30.80
CA LYS A 167 -23.83 12.17 -29.67
C LYS A 167 -24.99 12.63 -28.80
N PRO A 168 -24.86 12.56 -27.46
CA PRO A 168 -25.81 13.18 -26.55
C PRO A 168 -25.99 14.68 -26.84
N ARG A 169 -27.06 15.29 -26.31
CA ARG A 169 -27.24 16.74 -26.43
C ARG A 169 -26.06 17.49 -25.81
N LYS A 170 -25.73 18.63 -26.41
CA LYS A 170 -24.68 19.53 -25.93
C LYS A 170 -25.01 20.11 -24.55
N GLU A 171 -26.29 20.31 -24.24
CA GLU A 171 -26.71 20.83 -22.94
C GLU A 171 -26.57 19.75 -21.84
N LEU A 172 -25.47 19.82 -21.09
CA LEU A 172 -25.30 19.08 -19.85
C LEU A 172 -25.93 19.85 -18.67
N SER A 173 -26.60 19.12 -17.78
CA SER A 173 -27.15 19.67 -16.54
C SER A 173 -26.35 19.22 -15.32
N PHE A 174 -26.22 20.12 -14.35
CA PHE A 174 -25.37 19.96 -13.18
C PHE A 174 -26.18 20.24 -11.92
N LYS A 175 -26.10 19.34 -10.94
CA LYS A 175 -26.82 19.47 -9.67
C LYS A 175 -25.94 19.03 -8.51
N GLU A 176 -25.66 19.95 -7.60
CA GLU A 176 -24.97 19.64 -6.34
C GLU A 176 -25.97 19.01 -5.37
N LEU A 177 -25.72 17.77 -4.97
CA LEU A 177 -26.57 17.00 -4.06
C LEU A 177 -26.29 17.40 -2.60
N ARG A 178 -27.26 17.17 -1.71
CA ARG A 178 -27.08 17.43 -0.26
C ARG A 178 -25.92 16.63 0.35
N SER A 179 -25.55 15.51 -0.26
CA SER A 179 -24.38 14.71 0.11
C SER A 179 -23.04 15.38 -0.22
N GLY A 180 -23.03 16.51 -0.94
CA GLY A 180 -21.82 17.18 -1.43
C GLY A 180 -21.28 16.64 -2.75
N GLN A 181 -21.93 15.64 -3.36
CA GLN A 181 -21.58 15.11 -4.67
C GLN A 181 -22.18 15.97 -5.80
N MET A 182 -21.49 16.04 -6.94
CA MET A 182 -22.00 16.69 -8.15
C MET A 182 -22.64 15.66 -9.08
N GLU A 183 -23.92 15.80 -9.36
CA GLU A 183 -24.62 15.00 -10.38
C GLU A 183 -24.54 15.73 -11.73
N VAL A 184 -24.01 15.04 -12.73
CA VAL A 184 -23.94 15.50 -14.12
C VAL A 184 -24.90 14.63 -14.93
N SER A 185 -25.83 15.24 -15.67
CA SER A 185 -26.79 14.50 -16.50
C SER A 185 -26.89 15.05 -17.92
N TRP A 186 -27.26 14.16 -18.84
CA TRP A 186 -27.39 14.43 -20.27
C TRP A 186 -28.64 13.75 -20.81
N SER A 187 -29.10 14.24 -21.97
CA SER A 187 -30.24 13.66 -22.67
C SER A 187 -29.86 13.26 -24.09
N THR A 188 -30.60 12.29 -24.62
CA THR A 188 -30.54 11.89 -26.03
C THR A 188 -31.91 12.11 -26.67
N ARG A 189 -31.96 12.50 -27.95
CA ARG A 189 -33.23 12.79 -28.63
C ARG A 189 -34.04 11.54 -28.99
N PHE A 190 -33.42 10.35 -29.01
CA PHE A 190 -34.03 9.11 -29.48
C PHE A 190 -33.46 7.88 -28.75
N ASN A 191 -34.12 6.72 -28.83
CA ASN A 191 -33.47 5.42 -28.58
C ASN A 191 -32.50 5.17 -29.74
N VAL A 192 -31.24 5.50 -29.49
CA VAL A 192 -30.27 5.84 -30.54
C VAL A 192 -29.72 4.62 -31.30
N SER A 193 -30.04 3.42 -30.83
CA SER A 193 -29.43 2.17 -31.24
C SER A 193 -30.27 1.01 -30.68
N ALA A 194 -30.43 -0.07 -31.44
CA ALA A 194 -30.96 -1.34 -30.91
C ALA A 194 -29.97 -2.00 -29.93
N GLU A 195 -28.67 -1.67 -30.06
CA GLU A 195 -27.58 -2.13 -29.21
C GLU A 195 -27.44 -1.31 -27.93
N PRO A 196 -26.98 -1.92 -26.82
CA PRO A 196 -26.75 -1.23 -25.55
C PRO A 196 -25.68 -0.13 -25.69
N VAL A 197 -25.96 1.03 -25.08
CA VAL A 197 -25.08 2.21 -25.13
C VAL A 197 -24.44 2.44 -23.76
N VAL A 198 -23.12 2.62 -23.78
CA VAL A 198 -22.32 3.08 -22.63
C VAL A 198 -21.90 4.51 -22.86
N TYR A 199 -22.12 5.36 -21.87
CA TYR A 199 -21.68 6.75 -21.86
C TYR A 199 -20.34 6.88 -21.15
N VAL A 200 -19.39 7.53 -21.81
CA VAL A 200 -18.08 7.88 -21.25
C VAL A 200 -18.08 9.36 -20.93
N LEU A 201 -17.97 9.70 -19.64
CA LEU A 201 -17.87 11.08 -19.17
C LEU A 201 -16.41 11.43 -18.93
N GLN A 202 -15.97 12.54 -19.52
CA GLN A 202 -14.66 13.12 -19.28
C GLN A 202 -14.77 14.48 -18.61
N ARG A 203 -13.76 14.79 -17.81
CA ARG A 203 -13.56 16.03 -17.06
C ARG A 203 -12.21 16.64 -17.43
N ARG A 204 -12.14 17.96 -17.49
CA ARG A 204 -10.89 18.71 -17.31
C ARG A 204 -11.14 19.88 -16.37
N TRP A 205 -10.08 20.45 -15.82
CA TRP A 205 -10.22 21.55 -14.88
C TRP A 205 -9.01 22.47 -14.84
N ASN A 206 -9.20 23.70 -14.37
CA ASN A 206 -8.13 24.66 -14.11
C ASN A 206 -8.32 25.33 -12.74
N TYR A 207 -7.22 25.76 -12.13
CA TYR A 207 -7.25 26.62 -10.95
C TYR A 207 -7.62 28.06 -11.34
N GLY A 208 -8.27 28.78 -10.42
CA GLY A 208 -8.42 30.22 -10.50
C GLY A 208 -9.84 30.71 -10.25
N ILE A 209 -9.97 32.04 -10.22
CA ILE A 209 -11.26 32.73 -10.04
C ILE A 209 -12.00 32.81 -11.39
N GLN A 210 -11.27 32.69 -12.51
CA GLN A 210 -11.82 32.70 -13.86
C GLN A 210 -11.52 31.37 -14.58
N PRO A 211 -12.41 30.95 -15.49
CA PRO A 211 -12.16 29.81 -16.36
C PRO A 211 -11.03 30.10 -17.36
N SER A 212 -10.18 29.11 -17.61
CA SER A 212 -9.10 29.19 -18.61
C SER A 212 -8.92 27.84 -19.28
N GLU A 213 -9.02 27.81 -20.61
CA GLU A 213 -8.82 26.58 -21.37
C GLU A 213 -7.34 26.24 -21.57
N ASP A 214 -6.47 27.25 -21.71
CA ASP A 214 -5.02 27.07 -21.90
C ASP A 214 -4.34 26.52 -20.64
N ALA A 215 -4.83 26.92 -19.46
CA ALA A 215 -4.35 26.43 -18.18
C ALA A 215 -5.07 25.15 -17.70
N ALA A 216 -5.98 24.59 -18.50
CA ALA A 216 -6.75 23.41 -18.13
C ALA A 216 -5.90 22.14 -18.20
N THR A 217 -6.20 21.21 -17.30
CA THR A 217 -5.66 19.86 -17.35
C THR A 217 -6.05 19.12 -18.63
N GLN A 218 -5.32 18.05 -18.93
CA GLN A 218 -5.74 17.11 -19.97
C GLN A 218 -7.07 16.46 -19.59
N TRP A 219 -7.83 16.03 -20.60
CA TRP A 219 -9.11 15.35 -20.39
C TRP A 219 -8.92 14.02 -19.67
N GLU A 220 -9.60 13.86 -18.54
CA GLU A 220 -9.59 12.68 -17.69
C GLU A 220 -10.95 11.96 -17.78
N GLY A 221 -10.95 10.63 -17.91
CA GLY A 221 -12.18 9.82 -17.81
C GLY A 221 -12.63 9.67 -16.36
N VAL A 222 -13.85 10.11 -16.06
CA VAL A 222 -14.38 10.15 -14.67
C VAL A 222 -15.56 9.22 -14.41
N ALA A 223 -16.27 8.80 -15.46
CA ALA A 223 -17.34 7.81 -15.32
C ALA A 223 -17.57 7.04 -16.63
N GLN A 224 -17.99 5.78 -16.50
CA GLN A 224 -18.50 4.95 -17.58
C GLN A 224 -19.82 4.32 -17.13
N THR A 225 -20.94 4.75 -17.71
CA THR A 225 -22.27 4.37 -17.21
C THR A 225 -23.25 4.14 -18.35
N THR A 226 -24.24 3.27 -18.12
CA THR A 226 -25.38 3.08 -19.03
C THR A 226 -26.52 4.06 -18.74
N GLU A 227 -26.45 4.78 -17.61
CA GLU A 227 -27.45 5.78 -17.25
C GLU A 227 -27.20 7.12 -17.96
N GLY A 228 -28.25 7.93 -18.11
CA GLY A 228 -28.14 9.30 -18.63
C GLY A 228 -27.55 10.31 -17.63
N LYS A 229 -26.85 9.84 -16.60
CA LYS A 229 -26.31 10.65 -15.51
C LYS A 229 -25.14 9.96 -14.80
N ALA A 230 -24.28 10.75 -14.16
CA ALA A 230 -23.20 10.27 -13.30
C ALA A 230 -23.04 11.18 -12.07
N ARG A 231 -22.71 10.57 -10.93
CA ARG A 231 -22.45 11.27 -9.66
C ARG A 231 -20.96 11.30 -9.35
N LEU A 232 -20.42 12.48 -9.11
CA LEU A 232 -18.99 12.71 -8.89
C LEU A 232 -18.77 13.18 -7.46
N ALA A 233 -17.97 12.41 -6.70
CA ALA A 233 -17.68 12.72 -5.29
C ALA A 233 -16.42 13.59 -5.11
N ASP A 234 -15.58 13.67 -6.13
CA ASP A 234 -14.25 14.28 -6.11
C ASP A 234 -14.20 15.68 -6.74
N ILE A 235 -15.33 16.39 -6.74
CA ILE A 235 -15.39 17.79 -7.20
C ILE A 235 -14.88 18.72 -6.10
N ARG A 236 -13.65 19.21 -6.28
CA ARG A 236 -12.97 20.17 -5.40
C ARG A 236 -13.46 21.60 -5.62
N ALA A 237 -13.53 22.36 -4.53
CA ALA A 237 -13.71 23.81 -4.56
C ALA A 237 -12.45 24.52 -5.09
N GLY A 238 -12.61 25.75 -5.57
CA GLY A 238 -11.49 26.55 -6.10
C GLY A 238 -11.05 26.19 -7.53
N ARG A 239 -11.79 25.30 -8.21
CA ARG A 239 -11.52 24.85 -9.57
C ARG A 239 -12.70 25.10 -10.50
N TRP A 240 -12.38 25.43 -11.74
CA TRP A 240 -13.33 25.45 -12.84
C TRP A 240 -13.25 24.14 -13.60
N TYR A 241 -14.39 23.54 -13.89
CA TYR A 241 -14.50 22.26 -14.57
C TYR A 241 -15.22 22.41 -15.90
N GLN A 242 -14.83 21.59 -16.86
CA GLN A 242 -15.59 21.33 -18.08
C GLN A 242 -15.78 19.83 -18.24
N PHE A 243 -16.93 19.47 -18.80
CA PHE A 243 -17.32 18.09 -19.03
C PHE A 243 -17.64 17.86 -20.49
N ARG A 244 -17.38 16.64 -20.96
CA ARG A 244 -17.85 16.17 -22.27
C ARG A 244 -18.23 14.71 -22.17
N VAL A 245 -19.24 14.30 -22.92
CA VAL A 245 -19.77 12.94 -22.90
C VAL A 245 -19.71 12.34 -24.30
N ALA A 246 -19.35 11.07 -24.39
CA ALA A 246 -19.47 10.28 -25.62
C ALA A 246 -20.43 9.12 -25.38
N ALA A 247 -21.23 8.78 -26.39
CA ALA A 247 -22.01 7.55 -26.43
C ALA A 247 -21.23 6.50 -27.23
N VAL A 248 -21.14 5.28 -26.70
CA VAL A 248 -20.35 4.19 -27.27
C VAL A 248 -21.19 2.91 -27.27
N ASN A 249 -21.18 2.16 -28.39
CA ASN A 249 -21.71 0.80 -28.46
C ASN A 249 -20.73 -0.11 -29.20
N VAL A 250 -21.16 -1.34 -29.53
CA VAL A 250 -20.35 -2.34 -30.26
C VAL A 250 -19.90 -1.87 -31.65
N HIS A 251 -20.61 -0.92 -32.27
CA HIS A 251 -20.25 -0.33 -33.55
C HIS A 251 -19.37 0.92 -33.43
N GLY A 252 -18.96 1.28 -32.20
CA GLY A 252 -18.07 2.38 -31.92
C GLY A 252 -18.79 3.64 -31.42
N THR A 253 -18.21 4.81 -31.74
CA THR A 253 -18.69 6.11 -31.24
C THR A 253 -18.59 7.19 -32.30
N ARG A 254 -19.50 8.17 -32.26
CA ARG A 254 -19.37 9.42 -33.04
C ARG A 254 -18.43 10.43 -32.37
N GLY A 255 -17.86 10.09 -31.22
CA GLY A 255 -16.97 10.94 -30.43
C GLY A 255 -17.69 11.76 -29.38
N PHE A 256 -16.92 12.57 -28.65
CA PHE A 256 -17.43 13.40 -27.57
C PHE A 256 -18.31 14.56 -28.07
N THR A 257 -19.21 15.01 -27.20
CA THR A 257 -19.87 16.32 -27.32
C THR A 257 -18.82 17.43 -27.30
N THR A 258 -19.19 18.61 -27.79
CA THR A 258 -18.42 19.82 -27.48
C THR A 258 -18.34 19.99 -25.95
N PRO A 259 -17.21 20.53 -25.43
CA PRO A 259 -17.09 20.81 -24.00
C PRO A 259 -18.26 21.62 -23.46
N SER A 260 -18.70 21.31 -22.24
CA SER A 260 -19.72 22.08 -21.55
C SER A 260 -19.25 23.50 -21.25
N ARG A 261 -20.21 24.35 -20.85
CA ARG A 261 -19.84 25.58 -20.14
C ARG A 261 -18.99 25.27 -18.92
N HIS A 262 -18.16 26.22 -18.51
CA HIS A 262 -17.40 26.13 -17.28
C HIS A 262 -18.34 26.10 -16.08
N ILE A 263 -18.09 25.17 -15.17
CA ILE A 263 -18.83 25.05 -13.91
C ILE A 263 -17.87 25.03 -12.73
N HIS A 264 -18.34 25.49 -11.58
CA HIS A 264 -17.63 25.39 -10.31
C HIS A 264 -18.63 25.00 -9.23
N THR A 265 -18.15 24.42 -8.13
CA THR A 265 -18.98 24.17 -6.95
C THR A 265 -19.26 25.49 -6.23
N LYS A 266 -20.43 25.59 -5.58
CA LYS A 266 -20.77 26.74 -4.72
C LYS A 266 -20.07 26.68 -3.37
N LYS A 267 -19.39 25.58 -3.05
CA LYS A 267 -18.67 25.39 -1.80
C LYS A 267 -17.39 26.25 -1.78
N ASP A 268 -17.16 26.92 -0.66
CA ASP A 268 -15.91 27.63 -0.42
C ASP A 268 -14.72 26.67 -0.29
N PRO A 269 -13.53 27.04 -0.79
CA PRO A 269 -12.34 26.22 -0.66
C PRO A 269 -11.90 26.06 0.80
N SER A 270 -11.42 24.86 1.11
CA SER A 270 -10.88 24.56 2.43
C SER A 270 -9.53 25.26 2.67
N ARG A 271 -9.24 25.51 3.95
CA ARG A 271 -7.93 26.03 4.36
C ARG A 271 -6.84 24.98 4.09
N PRO A 272 -5.62 25.39 3.67
CA PRO A 272 -4.53 24.45 3.47
C PRO A 272 -4.22 23.63 4.74
N PRO A 273 -3.82 22.35 4.59
CA PRO A 273 -3.39 21.55 5.73
C PRO A 273 -2.07 22.07 6.32
N ALA A 274 -1.76 21.66 7.55
CA ALA A 274 -0.47 21.99 8.17
C ALA A 274 0.68 21.34 7.36
N PRO A 275 1.79 22.06 7.09
CA PRO A 275 2.95 21.46 6.43
C PRO A 275 3.50 20.27 7.23
N SER A 276 3.76 19.16 6.53
CA SER A 276 4.25 17.91 7.11
C SER A 276 5.78 17.80 7.05
N GLU A 277 6.36 16.87 7.81
CA GLU A 277 7.80 16.55 7.79
C GLU A 277 8.74 17.75 7.99
N LEU A 278 8.33 18.74 8.79
CA LEU A 278 9.18 19.89 9.11
C LEU A 278 10.43 19.42 9.86
N ARG A 279 11.59 19.48 9.21
CA ARG A 279 12.86 19.01 9.77
C ARG A 279 14.04 19.92 9.44
N MET A 280 15.07 19.85 10.27
CA MET A 280 16.38 20.42 9.98
C MET A 280 17.11 19.50 8.99
N SER A 281 17.61 20.05 7.90
CA SER A 281 18.33 19.31 6.86
C SER A 281 19.83 19.54 6.87
N ASN A 282 20.28 20.74 7.25
CA ASN A 282 21.70 21.08 7.36
C ASN A 282 21.90 22.20 8.39
N MET A 283 23.05 22.20 9.06
CA MET A 283 23.50 23.22 9.99
C MET A 283 24.95 23.57 9.67
N THR A 284 25.20 24.82 9.31
CA THR A 284 26.53 25.31 8.94
C THR A 284 26.96 26.38 9.94
N PHE A 285 28.18 26.25 10.45
CA PHE A 285 28.77 27.22 11.37
C PHE A 285 29.66 28.18 10.58
N GLY A 286 29.45 29.48 10.77
CA GLY A 286 30.26 30.52 10.17
C GLY A 286 31.66 30.60 10.79
N PRO A 287 32.58 31.39 10.20
CA PRO A 287 33.93 31.60 10.72
C PRO A 287 33.89 32.02 12.19
N GLY A 288 34.58 31.27 13.06
CA GLY A 288 34.61 31.52 14.51
C GLY A 288 33.46 30.88 15.31
N GLY A 289 32.61 30.05 14.72
CA GLY A 289 31.69 29.14 15.42
C GLY A 289 30.53 29.81 16.18
N ARG A 290 30.45 31.14 16.19
CA ARG A 290 29.41 31.91 16.91
C ARG A 290 28.12 32.07 16.11
N VAL A 291 28.23 32.12 14.80
CA VAL A 291 27.11 32.29 13.86
C VAL A 291 26.77 30.95 13.24
N VAL A 292 25.48 30.64 13.19
CA VAL A 292 24.95 29.39 12.65
C VAL A 292 23.90 29.72 11.59
N SER A 293 23.95 29.00 10.47
CA SER A 293 22.88 28.96 9.48
C SER A 293 22.24 27.57 9.49
N VAL A 294 20.91 27.53 9.43
CA VAL A 294 20.13 26.29 9.50
C VAL A 294 19.19 26.21 8.32
N ARG A 295 19.25 25.10 7.58
CA ARG A 295 18.34 24.81 6.48
C ARG A 295 17.20 23.92 6.96
N LEU A 296 15.97 24.40 6.86
CA LEU A 296 14.76 23.66 7.16
C LEU A 296 14.11 23.13 5.88
N ARG A 297 13.43 21.98 5.97
CA ARG A 297 12.71 21.35 4.85
C ARG A 297 11.35 20.83 5.32
N TRP A 298 10.33 20.87 4.47
CA TRP A 298 8.97 20.39 4.76
C TRP A 298 8.28 19.83 3.49
N SER A 299 7.12 19.20 3.68
CA SER A 299 6.24 18.69 2.61
C SER A 299 4.82 19.29 2.72
N ILE A 300 4.11 19.36 1.59
CA ILE A 300 2.69 19.76 1.51
C ILE A 300 1.98 18.84 0.50
N PRO A 301 0.70 18.45 0.71
CA PRO A 301 -0.03 17.65 -0.26
C PRO A 301 -0.18 18.35 -1.62
N SER A 302 -0.19 17.58 -2.71
CA SER A 302 -0.32 18.10 -4.08
C SER A 302 -1.76 18.43 -4.49
N ASP A 303 -2.76 17.80 -3.88
CA ASP A 303 -4.19 17.97 -4.22
C ASP A 303 -4.90 18.94 -3.26
N LEU A 304 -4.52 20.22 -3.32
CA LEU A 304 -5.16 21.30 -2.56
C LEU A 304 -6.34 21.91 -3.34
N ASP A 305 -7.35 22.41 -2.63
CA ASP A 305 -8.44 23.18 -3.24
C ASP A 305 -7.90 24.47 -3.88
N VAL A 306 -6.93 25.10 -3.22
CA VAL A 306 -6.24 26.31 -3.69
C VAL A 306 -4.73 26.17 -3.45
N PRO A 307 -3.88 26.45 -4.45
CA PRO A 307 -2.43 26.35 -4.30
C PRO A 307 -1.90 27.26 -3.19
N VAL A 308 -0.83 26.83 -2.52
CA VAL A 308 -0.15 27.65 -1.54
C VAL A 308 0.48 28.84 -2.25
N HIS A 309 0.18 30.05 -1.78
CA HIS A 309 0.80 31.26 -2.29
C HIS A 309 2.15 31.48 -1.61
N HIS A 310 2.21 31.33 -0.28
CA HIS A 310 3.45 31.49 0.49
C HIS A 310 3.41 30.75 1.83
N TYR A 311 4.59 30.49 2.39
CA TYR A 311 4.77 30.02 3.75
C TYR A 311 5.24 31.16 4.66
N ARG A 312 4.73 31.18 5.89
CA ARG A 312 5.17 32.06 6.98
C ARG A 312 6.03 31.23 7.92
N VAL A 313 7.34 31.50 7.92
CA VAL A 313 8.30 30.88 8.84
C VAL A 313 8.57 31.87 9.96
N SER A 314 8.47 31.45 11.20
CA SER A 314 8.88 32.27 12.34
C SER A 314 9.67 31.46 13.33
N TRP A 315 10.74 32.01 13.88
CA TRP A 315 11.60 31.32 14.84
C TRP A 315 11.83 32.19 16.07
N SER A 316 11.94 31.55 17.22
CA SER A 316 12.12 32.23 18.50
C SER A 316 13.12 31.51 19.39
N TRP A 317 13.74 32.25 20.29
CA TRP A 317 14.68 31.72 21.28
C TRP A 317 14.46 32.41 22.62
N ALA A 318 14.76 31.71 23.71
CA ALA A 318 14.73 32.29 25.05
C ALA A 318 15.93 33.22 25.26
N THR A 319 15.68 34.41 25.79
CA THR A 319 16.72 35.27 26.37
C THR A 319 16.81 34.96 27.86
N GLY A 320 18.01 34.71 28.37
CA GLY A 320 18.19 34.32 29.76
C GLY A 320 17.87 35.50 30.68
N SER A 321 16.87 35.34 31.53
CA SER A 321 16.69 36.16 32.73
C SER A 321 16.49 35.21 33.90
N THR A 322 17.47 35.16 34.79
CA THR A 322 17.36 34.56 36.11
C THR A 322 16.20 35.24 36.86
N GLY A 323 15.12 34.50 37.13
CA GLY A 323 14.10 34.91 38.11
C GLY A 323 12.70 35.34 37.61
N ALA A 324 12.27 35.02 36.39
CA ALA A 324 10.87 35.24 35.96
C ALA A 324 10.19 33.93 35.51
N LEU A 325 8.91 33.75 35.85
CA LEU A 325 8.10 32.56 35.53
C LEU A 325 8.04 32.21 34.02
N ALA A 326 8.39 33.14 33.13
CA ALA A 326 8.60 32.89 31.70
C ALA A 326 9.67 33.84 31.13
N PRO A 327 10.80 33.34 30.58
CA PRO A 327 11.82 34.20 29.98
C PRO A 327 11.32 34.90 28.70
N PRO A 328 11.72 36.15 28.44
CA PRO A 328 11.34 36.86 27.22
C PRO A 328 11.84 36.12 25.97
N LYS A 329 10.94 35.90 25.00
CA LYS A 329 11.24 35.21 23.73
C LYS A 329 11.41 36.23 22.62
N THR A 330 12.61 36.34 22.04
CA THR A 330 12.79 37.11 20.81
C THR A 330 12.27 36.29 19.62
N LYS A 331 11.51 36.91 18.70
CA LYS A 331 10.91 36.23 17.54
C LYS A 331 11.33 36.92 16.24
N ARG A 332 11.69 36.14 15.23
CA ARG A 332 11.96 36.59 13.84
C ARG A 332 11.03 35.88 12.87
N ARG A 333 10.85 36.44 11.67
CA ARG A 333 9.95 35.91 10.64
C ARG A 333 10.54 36.07 9.23
N LYS A 334 10.22 35.13 8.34
CA LYS A 334 10.58 35.13 6.91
C LYS A 334 9.40 34.58 6.11
N LEU A 335 9.17 35.14 4.92
CA LEU A 335 8.18 34.64 3.96
C LEU A 335 8.90 33.83 2.89
N VAL A 336 8.30 32.73 2.47
CA VAL A 336 8.85 31.79 1.48
C VAL A 336 7.79 31.55 0.42
N ASN A 337 8.18 31.49 -0.86
CA ASN A 337 7.22 31.27 -1.96
C ASN A 337 6.55 29.89 -1.83
N GLY A 338 5.28 29.77 -2.19
CA GLY A 338 4.53 28.51 -2.15
C GLY A 338 5.11 27.38 -3.00
N GLY A 339 5.87 27.70 -4.06
CA GLY A 339 6.60 26.69 -4.85
C GLY A 339 7.85 26.12 -4.17
N GLN A 340 8.28 26.68 -3.03
CA GLN A 340 9.48 26.26 -2.31
C GLN A 340 9.14 25.40 -1.08
N SER A 341 9.93 24.35 -0.85
CA SER A 341 9.78 23.39 0.25
C SER A 341 10.93 23.42 1.26
N TYR A 342 11.73 24.50 1.23
CA TYR A 342 12.85 24.70 2.14
C TYR A 342 13.07 26.18 2.46
N VAL A 343 13.74 26.47 3.57
CA VAL A 343 14.22 27.82 3.91
C VAL A 343 15.56 27.75 4.62
N GLU A 344 16.41 28.74 4.34
CA GLU A 344 17.63 28.97 5.08
C GLU A 344 17.40 30.08 6.13
N LEU A 345 17.60 29.72 7.39
CA LEU A 345 17.61 30.60 8.53
C LEU A 345 19.07 31.00 8.79
N GLU A 346 19.40 32.26 8.56
CA GLU A 346 20.76 32.76 8.70
C GLU A 346 20.93 33.54 10.02
N SER A 347 22.19 33.75 10.41
CA SER A 347 22.55 34.60 11.55
C SER A 347 21.94 34.13 12.89
N LEU A 348 21.81 32.82 13.10
CA LEU A 348 21.46 32.26 14.40
C LEU A 348 22.70 32.23 15.31
N ARG A 349 22.49 32.24 16.63
CA ARG A 349 23.57 32.13 17.61
C ARG A 349 23.83 30.67 17.94
N ALA A 350 25.09 30.30 18.08
CA ALA A 350 25.49 28.98 18.57
C ALA A 350 25.08 28.76 20.04
N ASN A 351 24.97 27.50 20.42
CA ASN A 351 24.60 26.99 21.75
C ASN A 351 23.30 27.57 22.31
N ARG A 352 22.29 27.74 21.44
CA ARG A 352 20.94 28.16 21.84
C ARG A 352 19.87 27.21 21.32
N SER A 353 18.75 27.17 22.02
CA SER A 353 17.55 26.45 21.59
C SER A 353 16.62 27.38 20.84
N TYR A 354 16.16 26.93 19.67
CA TYR A 354 15.23 27.65 18.80
C TYR A 354 13.94 26.85 18.64
N SER A 355 12.81 27.55 18.70
CA SER A 355 11.48 27.06 18.34
C SER A 355 11.06 27.70 17.03
N VAL A 356 10.77 26.88 16.01
CA VAL A 356 10.28 27.33 14.70
C VAL A 356 8.81 26.97 14.55
N GLU A 357 8.03 27.92 14.03
CA GLU A 357 6.65 27.74 13.57
C GLU A 357 6.59 27.98 12.06
N LEU A 358 5.94 27.07 11.34
CA LEU A 358 5.70 27.14 9.89
C LEU A 358 4.20 27.11 9.61
N GLN A 359 3.71 28.04 8.78
CA GLN A 359 2.30 28.12 8.39
C GLN A 359 2.16 28.33 6.88
N ALA A 360 1.34 27.52 6.20
CA ALA A 360 0.99 27.72 4.80
C ALA A 360 -0.16 28.73 4.65
N VAL A 361 -0.11 29.54 3.59
CA VAL A 361 -1.14 30.54 3.27
C VAL A 361 -1.51 30.45 1.79
N SER A 362 -2.80 30.27 1.53
CA SER A 362 -3.42 30.36 0.20
C SER A 362 -4.36 31.55 0.13
N TYR A 363 -4.73 31.99 -1.08
CA TYR A 363 -5.67 33.09 -1.28
C TYR A 363 -6.88 32.64 -2.09
N TRP A 364 -8.07 32.95 -1.58
CA TRP A 364 -9.32 32.82 -2.33
C TRP A 364 -9.94 34.21 -2.49
N GLY A 365 -9.85 34.77 -3.70
CA GLY A 365 -10.11 36.19 -3.91
C GLY A 365 -9.18 37.04 -3.04
N GLN A 366 -9.76 37.89 -2.18
CA GLN A 366 -9.02 38.72 -1.23
C GLN A 366 -8.85 38.08 0.15
N THR A 367 -9.45 36.91 0.38
CA THR A 367 -9.47 36.27 1.70
C THR A 367 -8.29 35.31 1.85
N PRO A 368 -7.39 35.52 2.85
CA PRO A 368 -6.28 34.62 3.09
C PRO A 368 -6.72 33.39 3.90
N LEU A 369 -6.49 32.21 3.33
CA LEU A 369 -6.72 30.91 3.95
C LEU A 369 -5.43 30.42 4.61
N LYS A 370 -5.37 30.42 5.95
CA LYS A 370 -4.18 30.05 6.72
C LYS A 370 -4.31 28.63 7.29
N SER A 371 -3.25 27.84 7.16
CA SER A 371 -3.17 26.50 7.76
C SER A 371 -2.99 26.53 9.28
N PRO A 372 -3.18 25.40 9.99
CA PRO A 372 -2.57 25.21 11.30
C PRO A 372 -1.04 25.30 11.20
N LYS A 373 -0.38 25.63 12.31
CA LYS A 373 1.09 25.79 12.36
C LYS A 373 1.78 24.46 12.64
N ALA A 374 2.81 24.12 11.85
CA ALA A 374 3.76 23.07 12.19
C ALA A 374 4.88 23.66 13.06
N SER A 375 5.41 22.88 14.01
CA SER A 375 6.46 23.35 14.91
C SER A 375 7.65 22.41 14.99
N LEU A 376 8.85 22.97 15.15
CA LEU A 376 10.11 22.24 15.27
C LEU A 376 10.99 22.91 16.32
N HIS A 377 11.60 22.10 17.19
CA HIS A 377 12.54 22.55 18.21
C HIS A 377 13.93 21.98 17.91
N PHE A 378 14.96 22.82 17.89
CA PHE A 378 16.35 22.39 17.66
C PHE A 378 17.36 23.24 18.44
N ASN A 379 18.56 22.70 18.64
CA ASN A 379 19.70 23.37 19.28
C ASN A 379 20.84 23.61 18.28
N THR A 380 21.73 24.56 18.59
CA THR A 380 22.84 24.96 17.70
C THR A 380 24.21 24.62 18.32
N ARG A 381 24.48 23.35 18.69
CA ARG A 381 25.73 22.92 19.36
C ARG A 381 26.79 22.41 18.36
N HIS A 382 28.07 22.67 18.66
CA HIS A 382 29.22 22.21 17.87
C HIS A 382 29.79 20.90 18.46
N GLY A 383 29.93 19.83 17.67
CA GLY A 383 30.58 18.59 18.10
C GLY A 383 32.09 18.66 17.87
N MET A 384 32.92 18.39 18.89
CA MET A 384 34.39 18.39 18.78
C MET A 384 34.94 16.99 19.14
N SER A 385 35.68 16.37 18.24
CA SER A 385 36.41 15.10 18.43
C SER A 385 37.86 15.38 18.88
N THR A 386 38.38 14.69 19.91
CA THR A 386 39.83 14.40 20.08
C THR A 386 40.15 13.47 21.28
N THR A 387 40.86 12.39 20.97
CA THR A 387 42.04 11.74 21.62
C THR A 387 42.00 11.12 23.03
N VAL A 388 42.51 9.88 23.06
CA VAL A 388 42.78 8.92 24.15
C VAL A 388 43.96 9.35 25.04
N ASN A 389 43.86 9.10 26.35
CA ASN A 389 44.95 8.55 27.17
C ASN A 389 44.41 7.95 28.48
N GLU A 390 44.81 6.70 28.75
CA GLU A 390 44.52 5.90 29.94
C GLU A 390 45.40 6.31 31.13
N GLN A 391 44.84 6.36 32.35
CA GLN A 391 45.42 5.79 33.58
C GLN A 391 44.48 5.92 34.80
N THR A 392 43.92 4.76 35.15
CA THR A 392 43.69 4.13 36.48
C THR A 392 43.13 4.92 37.68
N SER A 393 41.96 4.44 38.12
CA SER A 393 41.58 4.02 39.49
C SER A 393 40.42 4.78 40.16
N GLY A 394 39.40 4.02 40.61
CA GLY A 394 38.40 4.52 41.57
C GLY A 394 36.93 4.18 41.30
N ALA A 395 36.57 2.91 41.46
CA ALA A 395 35.28 2.37 41.95
C ALA A 395 33.90 2.97 41.52
N ARG A 396 33.10 2.05 40.95
CA ARG A 396 31.63 1.85 41.05
C ARG A 396 30.72 2.62 40.06
N PRO A 397 29.48 2.13 39.84
CA PRO A 397 29.11 1.20 38.80
C PRO A 397 28.43 1.87 37.59
N VAL A 398 28.86 1.47 36.40
CA VAL A 398 28.01 1.19 35.23
C VAL A 398 27.10 2.31 34.69
N PRO A 399 27.51 2.93 33.58
CA PRO A 399 26.62 3.62 32.65
C PRO A 399 25.92 2.60 31.74
N VAL A 400 24.63 2.84 31.48
CA VAL A 400 23.95 2.22 30.34
C VAL A 400 24.52 2.80 29.04
N PRO A 401 24.95 1.99 28.06
CA PRO A 401 25.46 2.46 26.78
C PRO A 401 24.37 3.03 25.88
N GLU A 402 24.60 4.25 25.41
CA GLU A 402 24.02 4.79 24.20
C GLU A 402 24.26 3.85 23.00
N GLY A 403 23.20 3.67 22.20
CA GLY A 403 23.33 3.48 20.75
C GLY A 403 23.33 2.05 20.26
N LEU A 404 22.24 1.66 19.59
CA LEU A 404 22.36 1.10 18.24
C LEU A 404 21.31 1.76 17.32
N ILE A 405 21.84 2.17 16.18
CA ILE A 405 21.22 2.71 14.97
C ILE A 405 20.41 1.57 14.30
N PRO A 406 19.35 1.86 13.52
CA PRO A 406 18.32 0.88 13.13
C PRO A 406 18.87 -0.21 12.20
N ASP A 407 18.39 -1.46 12.35
CA ASP A 407 18.79 -2.59 11.51
C ASP A 407 18.37 -2.37 10.05
N VAL A 408 19.36 -2.46 9.15
CA VAL A 408 19.32 -2.01 7.76
C VAL A 408 19.22 -3.16 6.74
N LEU A 409 19.07 -4.43 7.15
CA LEU A 409 18.95 -5.60 6.24
C LEU A 409 17.75 -6.51 6.59
N ASP A 410 16.76 -6.61 5.69
CA ASP A 410 15.52 -7.39 5.84
C ASP A 410 15.37 -8.50 4.77
N VAL A 411 14.67 -9.59 5.10
CA VAL A 411 14.53 -10.79 4.25
C VAL A 411 13.05 -11.13 4.03
N GLY A 412 12.63 -11.25 2.77
CA GLY A 412 11.26 -11.63 2.42
C GLY A 412 10.96 -13.12 2.58
N THR A 413 9.71 -13.50 2.33
CA THR A 413 9.27 -14.91 2.35
C THR A 413 9.78 -15.67 1.11
N PRO A 414 10.43 -16.84 1.26
CA PRO A 414 10.84 -17.65 0.11
C PRO A 414 9.66 -18.13 -0.72
N PHE A 415 9.81 -18.09 -2.04
CA PHE A 415 8.78 -18.50 -2.99
C PHE A 415 9.39 -19.33 -4.11
N TYR A 416 8.59 -20.18 -4.74
CA TYR A 416 9.01 -21.04 -5.84
C TYR A 416 8.53 -20.46 -7.16
N GLN A 417 9.47 -20.10 -8.04
CA GLN A 417 9.17 -19.50 -9.34
C GLN A 417 10.24 -19.93 -10.35
N ASP A 418 9.82 -20.22 -11.58
CA ASP A 418 10.70 -20.57 -12.71
C ASP A 418 11.61 -21.79 -12.42
N GLY A 419 11.06 -22.80 -11.73
CA GLY A 419 11.74 -24.06 -11.44
C GLY A 419 12.74 -24.01 -10.27
N GLN A 420 12.86 -22.87 -9.58
CA GLN A 420 13.81 -22.70 -8.48
C GLN A 420 13.17 -21.99 -7.28
N LEU A 421 13.68 -22.29 -6.08
CA LEU A 421 13.29 -21.57 -4.87
C LEU A 421 14.11 -20.28 -4.77
N GLN A 422 13.42 -19.17 -4.49
CA GLN A 422 13.99 -17.82 -4.51
C GLN A 422 13.56 -17.04 -3.26
N VAL A 423 14.37 -16.06 -2.86
CA VAL A 423 14.00 -15.09 -1.82
C VAL A 423 14.54 -13.71 -2.18
N ARG A 424 13.86 -12.65 -1.76
CA ARG A 424 14.35 -11.27 -1.93
C ARG A 424 14.83 -10.70 -0.60
N VAL A 425 15.98 -10.04 -0.63
CA VAL A 425 16.57 -9.33 0.51
C VAL A 425 16.65 -7.83 0.21
N TYR A 426 16.45 -7.00 1.23
CA TYR A 426 16.29 -5.56 1.11
C TYR A 426 17.19 -4.82 2.10
N TRP A 427 17.79 -3.70 1.68
CA TRP A 427 18.55 -2.84 2.59
C TRP A 427 18.49 -1.35 2.21
N GLN A 428 18.69 -0.50 3.20
CA GLN A 428 18.78 0.94 2.96
C GLN A 428 20.13 1.27 2.30
N ARG A 429 20.09 1.92 1.13
CA ARG A 429 21.33 2.35 0.46
C ARG A 429 22.06 3.38 1.32
N SER A 430 23.36 3.18 1.49
CA SER A 430 24.27 4.11 2.15
C SER A 430 24.19 5.51 1.52
N THR A 431 24.16 6.52 2.38
CA THR A 431 24.22 7.94 2.00
C THR A 431 25.65 8.42 1.76
N ASP A 432 26.65 7.56 1.98
CA ASP A 432 28.06 7.85 1.72
C ASP A 432 28.36 7.79 0.21
N PRO A 433 28.81 8.90 -0.42
CA PRO A 433 29.14 8.95 -1.84
C PRO A 433 30.34 8.07 -2.25
N THR A 434 31.08 7.51 -1.29
CA THR A 434 32.20 6.59 -1.55
C THR A 434 31.76 5.13 -1.73
N VAL A 435 30.54 4.76 -1.33
CA VAL A 435 29.99 3.39 -1.46
C VAL A 435 29.23 3.26 -2.77
N ALA A 436 29.88 2.68 -3.78
CA ALA A 436 29.32 2.57 -5.13
C ALA A 436 28.56 1.26 -5.39
N ARG A 437 28.84 0.19 -4.63
CA ARG A 437 28.30 -1.17 -4.84
C ARG A 437 28.18 -1.92 -3.52
N TYR A 438 27.33 -2.94 -3.50
CA TYR A 438 27.11 -3.87 -2.38
C TYR A 438 27.42 -5.29 -2.82
N ARG A 439 28.08 -6.07 -1.97
CA ARG A 439 28.29 -7.51 -2.15
C ARG A 439 27.39 -8.26 -1.19
N VAL A 440 26.50 -9.09 -1.71
CA VAL A 440 25.64 -9.99 -0.93
C VAL A 440 26.14 -11.41 -1.12
N GLN A 441 26.34 -12.14 -0.03
CA GLN A 441 26.78 -13.54 -0.04
C GLN A 441 25.81 -14.39 0.77
N TRP A 442 25.48 -15.60 0.32
CA TRP A 442 24.59 -16.49 1.06
C TRP A 442 25.05 -17.95 1.00
N VAL A 443 24.79 -18.68 2.09
CA VAL A 443 25.20 -20.08 2.24
C VAL A 443 24.20 -20.84 3.12
N PRO A 444 23.85 -22.11 2.81
CA PRO A 444 23.09 -22.94 3.72
C PRO A 444 23.94 -23.31 4.94
N GLU A 445 23.43 -23.02 6.14
CA GLU A 445 24.08 -23.36 7.42
C GLU A 445 23.77 -24.80 7.83
N TYR A 446 22.53 -25.23 7.63
CA TYR A 446 22.11 -26.62 7.73
C TYR A 446 20.87 -26.89 6.88
N CYS A 447 20.78 -28.10 6.35
CA CYS A 447 19.68 -28.55 5.51
C CYS A 447 19.13 -29.87 6.05
N GLY A 448 17.81 -30.04 6.01
CA GLY A 448 17.17 -31.29 6.45
C GLY A 448 17.50 -32.50 5.58
N HIS A 449 18.15 -32.29 4.44
CA HIS A 449 18.73 -33.34 3.58
C HIS A 449 20.21 -32.98 3.52
N ASN A 450 21.13 -33.91 3.77
CA ASN A 450 22.58 -33.70 3.93
C ASN A 450 23.31 -33.21 2.64
N GLN A 451 22.75 -32.22 1.95
CA GLN A 451 23.32 -31.53 0.80
C GLN A 451 23.93 -30.23 1.27
N THR A 452 25.22 -30.07 1.03
CA THR A 452 25.94 -28.82 1.28
C THR A 452 26.16 -28.11 -0.06
N LYS A 453 25.70 -26.86 -0.15
CA LYS A 453 25.94 -25.98 -1.31
C LYS A 453 26.98 -24.94 -0.93
N GLY A 454 27.85 -24.59 -1.88
CA GLY A 454 28.87 -23.55 -1.70
C GLY A 454 28.30 -22.14 -1.49
N VAL A 455 29.16 -21.19 -1.17
CA VAL A 455 28.77 -19.79 -0.95
C VAL A 455 28.45 -19.12 -2.29
N ASP A 456 27.19 -18.76 -2.48
CA ASP A 456 26.74 -17.96 -3.63
C ASP A 456 26.94 -16.46 -3.34
N LYS A 457 27.15 -15.65 -4.39
CA LYS A 457 27.39 -14.21 -4.26
C LYS A 457 26.80 -13.39 -5.41
N ILE A 458 26.35 -12.18 -5.10
CA ILE A 458 25.92 -11.18 -6.08
C ILE A 458 26.47 -9.80 -5.70
N ILE A 459 26.82 -8.99 -6.69
CA ILE A 459 27.21 -7.58 -6.49
C ILE A 459 26.17 -6.71 -7.18
N THR A 460 25.55 -5.81 -6.43
CA THR A 460 24.50 -4.91 -6.94
C THR A 460 24.76 -3.46 -6.54
N ARG A 461 24.15 -2.54 -7.29
CA ARG A 461 24.09 -1.10 -6.96
C ARG A 461 22.76 -0.71 -6.33
N GLU A 462 21.81 -1.64 -6.30
CA GLU A 462 20.44 -1.44 -5.83
C GLU A 462 20.34 -1.65 -4.31
N GLY A 463 19.20 -1.29 -3.73
CA GLY A 463 18.91 -1.50 -2.29
C GLY A 463 18.22 -2.84 -2.02
N PHE A 464 18.35 -3.80 -2.94
CA PHE A 464 17.78 -5.12 -2.83
C PHE A 464 18.54 -6.12 -3.70
N ALA A 465 18.39 -7.41 -3.41
CA ALA A 465 18.87 -8.51 -4.27
C ALA A 465 17.90 -9.70 -4.24
N SER A 466 17.77 -10.38 -5.39
CA SER A 466 17.04 -11.64 -5.50
C SER A 466 18.03 -12.80 -5.44
N LEU A 467 17.89 -13.67 -4.44
CA LEU A 467 18.72 -14.85 -4.24
C LEU A 467 18.01 -16.04 -4.89
N HIS A 468 18.66 -16.69 -5.85
CA HIS A 468 18.09 -17.78 -6.65
C HIS A 468 18.77 -19.12 -6.32
N GLY A 469 18.14 -20.23 -6.73
CA GLY A 469 18.72 -21.57 -6.61
C GLY A 469 18.87 -22.06 -5.17
N LEU A 470 17.91 -21.73 -4.30
CA LEU A 470 17.90 -22.14 -2.89
C LEU A 470 17.42 -23.59 -2.73
N LEU A 471 17.93 -24.27 -1.71
CA LEU A 471 17.52 -25.64 -1.34
C LEU A 471 16.31 -25.63 -0.41
N PHE A 472 15.50 -26.69 -0.44
CA PHE A 472 14.33 -26.87 0.42
C PHE A 472 14.74 -27.28 1.85
N SER A 473 13.92 -26.93 2.84
CA SER A 473 14.11 -27.33 4.25
C SER A 473 15.50 -26.98 4.82
N CYS A 474 16.02 -25.80 4.51
CA CYS A 474 17.33 -25.33 4.94
C CYS A 474 17.25 -24.00 5.68
N LYS A 475 18.19 -23.78 6.60
CA LYS A 475 18.49 -22.47 7.15
C LYS A 475 19.63 -21.85 6.34
N TYR A 476 19.43 -20.64 5.84
CA TYR A 476 20.43 -19.88 5.11
C TYR A 476 20.95 -18.72 5.95
N ARG A 477 22.25 -18.45 5.81
CA ARG A 477 22.92 -17.25 6.31
C ARG A 477 23.22 -16.31 5.14
N VAL A 478 22.87 -15.03 5.27
CA VAL A 478 23.10 -13.98 4.28
C VAL A 478 24.01 -12.91 4.88
N ASN A 479 25.03 -12.48 4.14
CA ASN A 479 26.00 -11.48 4.55
C ASN A 479 26.07 -10.33 3.51
N LEU A 480 25.85 -9.08 3.93
CA LEU A 480 25.86 -7.87 3.12
C LEU A 480 27.11 -7.05 3.44
N GLN A 481 27.90 -6.74 2.41
CA GLN A 481 29.12 -5.93 2.54
C GLN A 481 29.06 -4.70 1.61
N PRO A 482 29.10 -3.47 2.14
CA PRO A 482 29.27 -2.26 1.33
C PRO A 482 30.69 -2.17 0.76
N LEU A 483 30.83 -1.76 -0.50
CA LEU A 483 32.13 -1.61 -1.17
C LEU A 483 32.40 -0.12 -1.48
N GLY A 484 33.44 0.45 -0.84
CA GLY A 484 33.89 1.84 -1.04
C GLY A 484 35.41 2.00 -1.15
N THR A 485 35.90 3.23 -1.42
CA THR A 485 37.30 3.53 -1.79
C THR A 485 38.28 3.70 -0.62
N LYS A 486 37.82 3.78 0.63
CA LYS A 486 38.70 3.78 1.83
C LYS A 486 38.11 2.88 2.92
N GLY A 487 38.87 1.86 3.31
CA GLY A 487 38.60 0.98 4.47
C GLY A 487 37.49 -0.06 4.24
N ARG A 488 37.70 -1.30 4.72
CA ARG A 488 36.68 -2.36 4.70
C ARG A 488 35.49 -1.94 5.57
N ALA A 489 34.33 -1.69 4.96
CA ALA A 489 33.08 -1.49 5.68
C ALA A 489 32.64 -2.81 6.36
N GLN A 490 32.04 -2.69 7.56
CA GLN A 490 31.55 -3.81 8.35
C GLN A 490 30.41 -4.53 7.61
N ALA A 491 30.41 -5.87 7.67
CA ALA A 491 29.44 -6.68 6.94
C ALA A 491 28.26 -7.06 7.86
N GLU A 492 27.03 -6.81 7.40
CA GLU A 492 25.78 -7.12 8.13
C GLU A 492 25.30 -8.54 7.80
N THR A 493 24.87 -9.32 8.80
CA THR A 493 24.48 -10.74 8.61
C THR A 493 23.07 -11.02 9.13
N THR A 494 22.28 -11.79 8.37
CA THR A 494 20.92 -12.23 8.75
C THR A 494 20.64 -13.69 8.32
N PHE A 495 19.52 -14.27 8.74
CA PHE A 495 19.15 -15.68 8.51
C PHE A 495 17.70 -15.86 8.07
N PHE A 496 17.42 -16.90 7.27
CA PHE A 496 16.05 -17.29 6.90
C PHE A 496 15.91 -18.80 6.67
N TYR A 497 14.66 -19.29 6.66
CA TYR A 497 14.32 -20.70 6.48
C TYR A 497 13.56 -20.93 5.19
N THR A 498 13.90 -22.01 4.48
CA THR A 498 13.18 -22.44 3.28
C THR A 498 12.14 -23.52 3.59
N PRO A 499 10.97 -23.50 2.92
CA PRO A 499 9.91 -24.48 3.13
C PRO A 499 10.31 -25.87 2.60
N SER A 500 9.58 -26.90 3.03
CA SER A 500 9.76 -28.25 2.49
C SER A 500 9.16 -28.39 1.09
N CYS A 501 9.70 -29.33 0.29
CA CYS A 501 9.15 -29.57 -1.04
C CYS A 501 7.70 -30.08 -0.98
N ALA A 502 7.35 -30.87 0.04
CA ALA A 502 5.99 -31.35 0.28
C ALA A 502 5.01 -30.18 0.52
N THR A 503 5.40 -29.18 1.30
CA THR A 503 4.58 -27.98 1.57
C THR A 503 4.32 -27.18 0.30
N ILE A 504 5.33 -27.03 -0.57
CA ILE A 504 5.19 -26.31 -1.84
C ILE A 504 4.36 -27.13 -2.85
N ARG A 505 4.55 -28.45 -2.90
CA ARG A 505 3.74 -29.35 -3.76
C ARG A 505 2.28 -29.38 -3.35
N ALA A 506 1.98 -29.41 -2.05
CA ALA A 506 0.61 -29.41 -1.52
C ALA A 506 -0.17 -28.11 -1.85
N LYS A 507 0.54 -26.98 -1.99
CA LYS A 507 -0.05 -25.67 -2.32
C LYS A 507 0.05 -25.32 -3.81
N SER A 508 0.68 -26.16 -4.63
CA SER A 508 0.88 -25.92 -6.06
C SER A 508 -0.13 -26.68 -6.92
N PRO A 509 -0.80 -26.00 -7.88
CA PRO A 509 -1.68 -26.67 -8.85
C PRO A 509 -0.94 -27.38 -9.99
N LYS A 510 0.40 -27.24 -10.10
CA LYS A 510 1.26 -27.95 -11.07
C LYS A 510 2.22 -28.91 -10.35
N HIS A 511 2.58 -30.02 -11.01
CA HIS A 511 3.55 -31.00 -10.50
C HIS A 511 4.95 -30.37 -10.38
N ILE A 512 5.55 -30.39 -9.19
CA ILE A 512 6.89 -29.88 -8.92
C ILE A 512 7.82 -31.07 -8.74
N SER A 513 8.86 -31.15 -9.58
CA SER A 513 9.89 -32.19 -9.50
C SER A 513 10.92 -31.79 -8.45
N CYS A 514 10.87 -32.46 -7.30
CA CYS A 514 11.84 -32.28 -6.21
C CYS A 514 13.06 -33.18 -6.46
N PRO A 515 14.28 -32.64 -6.59
CA PRO A 515 15.46 -33.50 -6.64
C PRO A 515 15.71 -34.13 -5.26
N GLY A 516 15.58 -35.45 -5.14
CA GLY A 516 16.07 -36.24 -4.00
C GLY A 516 15.06 -36.90 -3.05
N GLN A 517 13.81 -37.17 -3.44
CA GLN A 517 12.86 -37.93 -2.60
C GLN A 517 12.15 -39.06 -3.35
N GLU A 518 12.77 -40.24 -3.37
CA GLU A 518 12.06 -41.53 -3.34
C GLU A 518 12.19 -42.07 -1.91
N GLY A 519 11.12 -42.00 -1.13
CA GLY A 519 11.08 -42.50 0.24
C GLY A 519 9.69 -42.35 0.86
N ALA A 520 9.23 -43.41 1.54
CA ALA A 520 7.87 -43.58 2.05
C ALA A 520 7.35 -42.40 2.93
N PRO A 521 6.03 -42.13 2.93
CA PRO A 521 5.46 -40.98 3.64
C PRO A 521 5.64 -41.10 5.17
N PRO A 522 5.99 -39.99 5.86
CA PRO A 522 6.20 -39.98 7.29
C PRO A 522 4.91 -40.25 8.11
N PRO A 523 5.01 -40.81 9.33
CA PRO A 523 3.88 -41.19 10.17
C PRO A 523 3.08 -39.98 10.65
N LYS A 524 1.73 -40.08 10.61
CA LYS A 524 0.79 -39.01 10.98
C LYS A 524 0.92 -38.60 12.46
N VAL A 525 0.77 -37.30 12.73
CA VAL A 525 0.87 -36.72 14.08
C VAL A 525 -0.43 -36.99 14.85
N LEU A 526 -0.32 -37.68 15.99
CA LEU A 526 -1.44 -38.09 16.86
C LEU A 526 -1.58 -37.21 18.11
N SER A 527 -0.56 -36.39 18.41
CA SER A 527 -0.54 -35.49 19.56
C SER A 527 -1.52 -34.32 19.35
N LYS A 528 -2.28 -33.94 20.39
CA LYS A 528 -3.21 -32.80 20.41
C LYS A 528 -2.94 -31.85 21.57
N ALA A 529 -3.42 -30.61 21.47
CA ALA A 529 -3.37 -29.66 22.58
C ALA A 529 -4.54 -29.90 23.55
N GLU A 530 -4.27 -29.83 24.85
CA GLU A 530 -5.22 -30.03 25.96
C GLU A 530 -5.11 -28.87 26.97
N ASN A 531 -6.09 -28.75 27.89
CA ASN A 531 -6.07 -27.74 28.97
C ASN A 531 -5.85 -26.28 28.52
N LEU A 532 -6.45 -25.88 27.39
CA LEU A 532 -6.36 -24.51 26.87
C LEU A 532 -6.94 -23.51 27.89
N THR A 533 -6.11 -22.59 28.37
CA THR A 533 -6.45 -21.53 29.33
C THR A 533 -6.19 -20.16 28.70
N ALA A 534 -6.94 -19.15 29.11
CA ALA A 534 -6.84 -17.78 28.61
C ALA A 534 -6.88 -16.80 29.79
N SER A 535 -5.92 -15.88 29.85
CA SER A 535 -5.93 -14.76 30.79
C SER A 535 -5.89 -13.43 30.03
N PHE A 536 -6.51 -12.39 30.57
CA PHE A 536 -6.68 -11.11 29.89
C PHE A 536 -6.12 -9.96 30.72
N MET A 537 -5.36 -9.08 30.07
CA MET A 537 -4.89 -7.82 30.63
C MET A 537 -5.42 -6.70 29.75
N ALA A 538 -6.28 -5.84 30.31
CA ALA A 538 -6.86 -4.70 29.61
C ALA A 538 -6.25 -3.40 30.14
N HIS A 539 -5.64 -2.60 29.26
CA HIS A 539 -5.08 -1.29 29.62
C HIS A 539 -5.39 -0.26 28.54
N LYS A 540 -6.05 0.85 28.92
CA LYS A 540 -6.40 1.99 28.05
C LYS A 540 -7.05 1.60 26.70
N GLY A 541 -7.97 0.63 26.71
CA GLY A 541 -8.72 0.22 25.52
C GLY A 541 -8.08 -0.88 24.66
N ASN A 542 -6.92 -1.41 25.06
CA ASN A 542 -6.25 -2.51 24.37
C ASN A 542 -6.26 -3.77 25.27
N VAL A 543 -6.77 -4.90 24.76
CA VAL A 543 -6.78 -6.19 25.46
C VAL A 543 -5.64 -7.04 24.95
N THR A 544 -4.79 -7.49 25.88
CA THR A 544 -3.82 -8.55 25.63
C THR A 544 -4.31 -9.84 26.27
N ALA A 545 -4.43 -10.90 25.48
CA ALA A 545 -4.72 -12.23 25.96
C ALA A 545 -3.44 -13.08 26.00
N VAL A 546 -3.29 -13.87 27.04
CA VAL A 546 -2.26 -14.90 27.16
C VAL A 546 -2.95 -16.26 27.14
N PHE A 547 -2.66 -17.05 26.11
CA PHE A 547 -3.16 -18.41 25.94
C PHE A 547 -2.09 -19.42 26.31
N THR A 548 -2.45 -20.39 27.13
CA THR A 548 -1.57 -21.46 27.59
C THR A 548 -2.24 -22.81 27.38
N TRP A 549 -1.49 -23.82 26.97
CA TRP A 549 -2.01 -25.18 26.76
C TRP A 549 -0.99 -26.23 27.17
N GLU A 550 -1.48 -27.45 27.34
CA GLU A 550 -0.70 -28.66 27.56
C GLU A 550 -0.74 -29.53 26.30
N VAL A 551 0.21 -30.44 26.15
CA VAL A 551 0.30 -31.33 24.99
C VAL A 551 0.03 -32.76 25.45
N SER A 552 -0.91 -33.44 24.82
CA SER A 552 -1.13 -34.86 25.06
C SER A 552 0.11 -35.64 24.60
N THR A 553 0.70 -36.45 25.46
CA THR A 553 1.83 -37.31 25.11
C THR A 553 1.33 -38.69 24.68
N PRO A 554 1.28 -39.03 23.37
CA PRO A 554 0.94 -40.38 22.94
C PRO A 554 2.09 -41.36 23.23
N LEU A 555 1.75 -42.65 23.38
CA LEU A 555 2.72 -43.75 23.44
C LEU A 555 2.71 -44.48 22.08
N PRO A 556 3.83 -44.55 21.34
CA PRO A 556 5.18 -44.02 21.62
C PRO A 556 5.30 -42.49 21.39
N PRO A 557 6.24 -41.81 22.09
CA PRO A 557 6.40 -40.36 22.02
C PRO A 557 6.83 -39.89 20.62
N GLN A 558 6.09 -38.93 20.07
CA GLN A 558 6.34 -38.35 18.74
C GLN A 558 7.20 -37.08 18.84
N GLN A 559 8.19 -36.94 17.95
CA GLN A 559 8.98 -35.72 17.86
C GLN A 559 8.16 -34.60 17.19
N LEU A 560 7.91 -33.54 17.95
CA LEU A 560 7.19 -32.35 17.50
C LEU A 560 8.17 -31.32 16.97
N HIS A 561 7.79 -30.64 15.90
CA HIS A 561 8.55 -29.55 15.27
C HIS A 561 7.94 -28.18 15.56
N GLY A 562 6.72 -28.11 16.11
CA GLY A 562 6.09 -26.87 16.53
C GLY A 562 4.57 -26.94 16.68
N PHE A 563 3.95 -25.78 16.88
CA PHE A 563 2.51 -25.59 16.97
C PHE A 563 2.06 -24.56 15.93
N GLN A 564 1.00 -24.83 15.18
CA GLN A 564 0.28 -23.83 14.42
C GLN A 564 -0.92 -23.35 15.24
N VAL A 565 -0.90 -22.09 15.63
CA VAL A 565 -1.94 -21.46 16.43
C VAL A 565 -2.66 -20.42 15.60
N THR A 566 -3.98 -20.53 15.49
CA THR A 566 -4.84 -19.65 14.69
C THR A 566 -5.94 -19.07 15.57
N TRP A 567 -6.19 -17.76 15.51
CA TRP A 567 -7.29 -17.13 16.23
C TRP A 567 -8.09 -16.18 15.33
N ALA A 568 -9.38 -16.06 15.63
CA ALA A 568 -10.29 -15.20 14.87
C ALA A 568 -11.46 -14.69 15.71
N GLU A 569 -12.00 -13.53 15.34
CA GLU A 569 -13.24 -12.99 15.91
C GLU A 569 -14.47 -13.78 15.43
N VAL A 570 -15.41 -14.03 16.34
CA VAL A 570 -16.66 -14.75 16.07
C VAL A 570 -17.81 -13.75 15.99
N THR A 571 -18.26 -13.45 14.77
CA THR A 571 -19.41 -12.55 14.53
C THR A 571 -20.74 -13.27 14.75
N SER A 572 -21.69 -12.65 15.46
CA SER A 572 -23.03 -13.20 15.79
C SER A 572 -24.07 -13.15 14.65
N ALA A 573 -23.68 -12.83 13.41
CA ALA A 573 -24.59 -12.86 12.27
C ALA A 573 -24.70 -14.29 11.69
N SER A 574 -25.74 -15.02 12.08
CA SER A 574 -26.10 -16.31 11.48
C SER A 574 -26.65 -16.12 10.07
N ARG A 575 -25.86 -16.51 9.05
CA ARG A 575 -26.40 -16.80 7.71
C ARG A 575 -26.59 -18.31 7.58
N HIS A 576 -27.72 -18.70 6.99
CA HIS A 576 -28.07 -20.09 6.67
C HIS A 576 -27.13 -20.65 5.59
N ASN A 577 -25.95 -21.08 5.98
CA ASN A 577 -25.13 -22.09 5.29
C ASN A 577 -23.96 -22.44 6.21
N ASN A 578 -23.83 -23.72 6.55
CA ASN A 578 -22.87 -24.29 7.50
C ASN A 578 -21.40 -24.20 7.02
N LEU A 579 -20.86 -22.98 6.84
CA LEU A 579 -19.42 -22.71 6.78
C LEU A 579 -19.05 -21.78 7.96
N PRO A 580 -17.90 -22.01 8.63
CA PRO A 580 -17.53 -21.21 9.80
C PRO A 580 -17.25 -19.76 9.38
N ASN A 581 -18.03 -18.84 9.94
CA ASN A 581 -17.78 -17.40 9.90
C ASN A 581 -16.43 -17.11 10.56
N SER A 582 -15.45 -16.64 9.79
CA SER A 582 -14.24 -16.03 10.33
C SER A 582 -13.80 -14.90 9.40
N LEU A 583 -14.14 -13.67 9.80
CA LEU A 583 -13.52 -12.46 9.28
C LEU A 583 -12.10 -12.41 9.86
N ILE A 584 -11.09 -12.59 9.01
CA ILE A 584 -9.65 -12.48 9.30
C ILE A 584 -9.18 -13.43 10.42
N SER A 585 -8.74 -14.63 10.02
CA SER A 585 -7.96 -15.51 10.88
C SER A 585 -6.49 -15.12 10.85
N GLN A 586 -5.89 -14.92 12.02
CA GLN A 586 -4.44 -14.74 12.17
C GLN A 586 -3.82 -16.07 12.61
N SER A 587 -2.65 -16.43 12.05
CA SER A 587 -1.97 -17.68 12.38
C SER A 587 -0.48 -17.46 12.66
N GLN A 588 0.06 -18.23 13.60
CA GLN A 588 1.47 -18.21 13.97
C GLN A 588 1.98 -19.64 14.20
N ILE A 589 3.22 -19.91 13.76
CA ILE A 589 3.93 -21.15 14.05
C ILE A 589 4.88 -20.91 15.23
N LEU A 590 4.75 -21.71 16.28
CA LEU A 590 5.56 -21.68 17.49
C LEU A 590 6.48 -22.90 17.56
N PRO A 591 7.67 -22.80 18.15
CA PRO A 591 8.55 -23.94 18.38
C PRO A 591 7.96 -24.91 19.42
N PRO A 592 8.36 -26.20 19.42
CA PRO A 592 7.74 -27.24 20.25
C PRO A 592 7.96 -27.01 21.76
N GLU A 593 8.94 -26.21 22.16
CA GLU A 593 9.22 -25.83 23.54
C GLU A 593 8.31 -24.69 24.05
N ARG A 594 7.48 -24.11 23.18
CA ARG A 594 6.68 -22.91 23.48
C ARG A 594 5.18 -23.18 23.43
N ASN A 595 4.62 -23.56 24.57
CA ASN A 595 3.19 -23.83 24.79
C ASN A 595 2.39 -22.62 25.30
N VAL A 596 2.85 -21.40 24.97
CA VAL A 596 2.22 -20.14 25.34
C VAL A 596 2.20 -19.16 24.17
N LEU A 597 1.05 -18.54 23.94
CA LEU A 597 0.83 -17.49 22.95
C LEU A 597 0.33 -16.22 23.62
N VAL A 598 0.95 -15.08 23.30
CA VAL A 598 0.50 -13.75 23.75
C VAL A 598 -0.04 -12.99 22.55
N VAL A 599 -1.31 -12.60 22.60
CA VAL A 599 -1.99 -11.85 21.54
C VAL A 599 -2.42 -10.50 22.09
N SER A 600 -1.83 -9.42 21.55
CA SER A 600 -2.19 -8.04 21.88
C SER A 600 -3.04 -7.41 20.78
N GLY A 601 -3.82 -6.38 21.10
CA GLY A 601 -4.67 -5.70 20.12
C GLY A 601 -6.07 -6.31 19.95
N LEU A 602 -6.52 -7.15 20.88
CA LEU A 602 -7.87 -7.70 20.85
C LEU A 602 -8.91 -6.62 21.22
N GLN A 603 -10.06 -6.67 20.55
CA GLN A 603 -11.18 -5.78 20.82
C GLN A 603 -11.78 -6.08 22.20
N LEU A 604 -12.36 -5.08 22.85
CA LEU A 604 -13.08 -5.24 24.12
C LEU A 604 -14.46 -5.86 23.87
N ALA A 605 -14.95 -6.66 24.83
CA ALA A 605 -16.30 -7.27 24.78
C ALA A 605 -16.59 -8.15 23.55
N THR A 606 -15.56 -8.65 22.88
CA THR A 606 -15.65 -9.43 21.64
C THR A 606 -15.40 -10.92 21.89
N LEU A 607 -16.13 -11.77 21.17
CA LEU A 607 -15.97 -13.23 21.20
C LEU A 607 -14.93 -13.66 20.17
N TYR A 608 -14.00 -14.51 20.57
CA TYR A 608 -12.94 -15.03 19.72
C TYR A 608 -12.88 -16.56 19.78
N ARG A 609 -12.43 -17.20 18.69
CA ARG A 609 -12.16 -18.64 18.53
C ARG A 609 -10.66 -18.83 18.34
N LEU A 610 -10.04 -19.62 19.22
CA LEU A 610 -8.64 -20.08 19.12
C LEU A 610 -8.63 -21.54 18.65
N GLU A 611 -7.74 -21.85 17.70
CA GLU A 611 -7.51 -23.19 17.14
C GLU A 611 -6.00 -23.50 17.18
N ILE A 612 -5.62 -24.66 17.72
CA ILE A 612 -4.22 -25.09 17.88
C ILE A 612 -4.04 -26.45 17.21
N GLN A 613 -3.05 -26.56 16.32
CA GLN A 613 -2.66 -27.79 15.61
C GLN A 613 -1.17 -28.06 15.84
N LEU A 614 -0.78 -29.32 16.08
CA LEU A 614 0.61 -29.69 16.32
C LEU A 614 1.30 -30.03 14.99
N ILE A 615 2.56 -29.63 14.81
CA ILE A 615 3.35 -29.92 13.61
C ILE A 615 4.42 -30.95 13.98
N GLY A 616 4.48 -32.04 13.25
CA GLY A 616 5.51 -33.08 13.40
C GLY A 616 6.03 -33.56 12.06
N ALA A 617 6.84 -34.63 12.08
CA ALA A 617 7.44 -35.19 10.87
C ALA A 617 6.41 -35.58 9.78
N GLY A 618 5.19 -35.97 10.19
CA GLY A 618 4.09 -36.35 9.31
C GLY A 618 3.17 -35.22 8.82
N GLY A 619 3.44 -33.96 9.18
CA GLY A 619 2.56 -32.82 8.89
C GLY A 619 1.77 -32.31 10.10
N GLU A 620 0.61 -31.72 9.85
CA GLU A 620 -0.28 -31.14 10.87
C GLU A 620 -1.14 -32.22 11.55
N GLY A 621 -1.20 -32.18 12.89
CA GLY A 621 -2.01 -33.04 13.75
C GLY A 621 -3.43 -32.51 13.98
N PRO A 622 -4.26 -33.23 14.77
CA PRO A 622 -5.65 -32.85 15.05
C PRO A 622 -5.78 -31.46 15.71
N ALA A 623 -6.79 -30.70 15.28
CA ALA A 623 -7.04 -29.34 15.73
C ALA A 623 -7.86 -29.28 17.03
N THR A 624 -7.33 -28.61 18.06
CA THR A 624 -8.08 -28.29 19.28
C THR A 624 -8.60 -26.87 19.22
N THR A 625 -9.90 -26.67 19.44
CA THR A 625 -10.56 -25.36 19.37
C THR A 625 -11.13 -24.93 20.73
N LYS A 626 -11.01 -23.64 21.09
CA LYS A 626 -11.72 -23.04 22.24
C LYS A 626 -12.20 -21.62 21.93
N THR A 627 -13.40 -21.26 22.38
CA THR A 627 -13.94 -19.90 22.27
C THR A 627 -13.85 -19.14 23.60
N PHE A 628 -13.54 -17.85 23.55
CA PHE A 628 -13.37 -17.00 24.73
C PHE A 628 -13.87 -15.58 24.46
N CYS A 629 -14.31 -14.88 25.51
CA CYS A 629 -14.79 -13.51 25.43
C CYS A 629 -13.84 -12.57 26.18
N THR A 630 -13.49 -11.44 25.56
CA THR A 630 -12.62 -10.42 26.16
C THR A 630 -13.37 -9.50 27.14
N PRO A 631 -12.72 -8.95 28.18
CA PRO A 631 -13.36 -8.14 29.23
C PRO A 631 -13.84 -6.74 28.76
N THR A 632 -14.69 -6.07 29.56
CA THR A 632 -15.37 -4.77 29.25
C THR A 632 -14.80 -3.52 29.96
N THR A 633 -13.65 -3.62 30.68
CA THR A 633 -12.87 -2.62 31.48
C THR A 633 -12.95 -2.70 33.03
N SER A 634 -11.85 -2.24 33.67
CA SER A 634 -11.10 -2.66 34.90
C SER A 634 -11.80 -3.19 36.18
N PRO A 635 -11.15 -4.12 36.93
CA PRO A 635 -11.55 -4.43 38.31
C PRO A 635 -11.00 -3.36 39.28
N VAL A 636 -11.88 -2.65 39.97
CA VAL A 636 -11.60 -2.07 41.29
C VAL A 636 -12.59 -2.71 42.26
N GLN A 637 -12.05 -3.35 43.29
CA GLN A 637 -12.78 -4.06 44.34
C GLN A 637 -13.86 -3.18 44.98
N GLN A 638 -15.11 -3.66 45.00
CA GLN A 638 -16.03 -3.41 46.11
C GLN A 638 -16.80 -4.68 46.46
N HIS A 639 -16.57 -5.13 47.70
CA HIS A 639 -17.41 -6.07 48.45
C HIS A 639 -18.89 -5.70 48.42
N ARG A 640 -19.78 -6.71 48.34
CA ARG A 640 -20.73 -7.19 49.39
C ARG A 640 -21.96 -7.86 48.73
N PRO A 641 -22.86 -8.52 49.48
CA PRO A 641 -22.73 -9.77 50.23
C PRO A 641 -23.59 -10.89 49.61
N ARG A 642 -23.44 -12.11 50.13
CA ARG A 642 -24.33 -13.26 49.87
C ARG A 642 -25.78 -12.92 50.18
N LEU A 643 -26.72 -13.27 49.29
CA LEU A 643 -28.10 -13.61 49.66
C LEU A 643 -28.71 -14.63 48.68
N ARG A 644 -29.09 -15.75 49.29
CA ARG A 644 -29.85 -16.95 48.88
C ARG A 644 -30.71 -16.88 47.60
N ASN A 645 -30.57 -17.95 46.81
CA ASN A 645 -31.58 -18.47 45.88
C ASN A 645 -32.89 -18.79 46.61
N HIS A 646 -33.99 -18.32 46.03
CA HIS A 646 -35.27 -19.02 46.11
C HIS A 646 -35.78 -19.28 44.69
N HIS A 647 -36.00 -20.57 44.42
CA HIS A 647 -36.78 -21.07 43.30
C HIS A 647 -38.20 -20.53 43.38
N GLN A 648 -38.85 -20.25 42.24
CA GLN A 648 -40.09 -20.94 41.84
C GLN A 648 -40.64 -20.44 40.49
N HIS A 649 -40.97 -21.45 39.68
CA HIS A 649 -42.12 -21.59 38.77
C HIS A 649 -42.48 -20.54 37.69
N GLN A 650 -42.38 -21.03 36.45
CA GLN A 650 -43.27 -20.81 35.30
C GLN A 650 -44.77 -20.72 35.70
N PRO A 651 -45.65 -20.05 34.93
CA PRO A 651 -46.08 -20.61 33.63
C PRO A 651 -46.40 -19.60 32.51
N ASN A 652 -46.62 -20.19 31.33
CA ASN A 652 -47.22 -19.67 30.09
C ASN A 652 -48.38 -18.68 30.28
N ILE A 653 -48.58 -17.78 29.30
CA ILE A 653 -49.85 -17.65 28.55
C ILE A 653 -49.67 -16.79 27.28
N GLU A 654 -50.32 -17.33 26.26
CA GLU A 654 -50.79 -16.92 24.92
C GLU A 654 -50.61 -15.54 24.29
N ARG A 655 -50.59 -15.66 22.95
CA ARG A 655 -50.93 -14.73 21.88
C ARG A 655 -52.01 -13.70 22.23
N HIS A 656 -51.78 -12.46 21.81
CA HIS A 656 -52.58 -11.84 20.75
C HIS A 656 -51.73 -10.92 19.88
#